data_AF-A0A9Q1HYJ0-F1
#
_entry.id   AF-A0A9Q1HYJ0-F1
#
_cell.length_a   1.000
_cell.length_b   1.000
_cell.length_c   1.000
_cell.angle_alpha   90.00
_cell.angle_beta   90.00
_cell.angle_gamma   90.00
#
_symmetry.space_group_name_H-M   'P 1'
#
loop_
_entity.id
_entity.type
_entity.pdbx_description
1 polymer ?
#
loop_
_entity_poly.entity_id
_entity_poly.type
_entity_poly.pdbx_seq_one_letter_code
_entity_poly.pdbx_strand_id
1 'polypeptide(L)'
;MVHKAVAFDLGGRTTLLTFSPPRRITYLLTCNPWAGQEVTREVDCPMGGSQELDRFWGDILTTRVLLQKAKINCPPTLALLLPLGQNSMGEGRTGVVEVVLLETEGLQRGTDSVRNKLTTFLESDALRQADRVILRRSRGGTGDKLLHLPRDSREEVWMKVTQILPLLMPGEAILVEAYCPPLKPRPRVEDHTWEQYSNCRPQVPNLSFRMCATVTRSPQNVPLLYKSLETTMSDLAYCDPSMTASLRRLATDTAQACLQVVMETESKMSPEQRGGMYAQSDVIGVDLLITLSNLVISPVVVGLRPSPQLRPHFLEGGMGGWDGNGRGTGWNREGCLGSLLHSPLARSQCYLMKGKTVLIIGAGGYSKTFVWEAATQYGLKIMLVESDSSHFASRLVEYFFPLPDLPDHGRDDQHCARICEWVESLRLQPDGCVCFWDDCVVLASLVCKSLGLRGAPPEAIHIAKEKSRTHLHLLGLQEPTSKRPGPHEGSQPADSVAIETVLELEGESLRAMMDFDRREKVGLKGDAAENHGNGNSDHSSPSPGSFRPWVPHLSPPPAAYGVPCAHVENAQDLKDAVQQEGVRFPAIMKLEYGAGAVGVKQVGSLEEAVTHLEKIAGDLREETDYPGIGLGWGNAMTLMEFVGGTEHDVDLLLFDGRLEGAFVSDNGPTRLPAFTETAAQMPTGLAPDKRDQLICAAYHSCLACGLRDGVFNVELKMTLLGPRLLEINARMGGFYLRDWILQLYGVDILLAAFMVACGLPPRLPSATGLPPQGHYAGIMCVVSQHRQALNTTAHPKRLRWLHQKGVLRLNELEEELISGEYEEPYCNISVRDSRADDARQRLLALCQGLGLHCPPRYDVGYFLSHFK
;
A
#
# COMPACT_ATOMS: atom_id res chain seq x y z
N MET A 1 27.28 -9.16 2.00
CA MET A 1 26.88 -8.96 3.42
C MET A 1 27.45 -7.64 3.93
N VAL A 2 26.78 -6.96 4.85
CA VAL A 2 27.22 -5.69 5.45
C VAL A 2 27.46 -5.82 6.95
N HIS A 3 28.61 -5.32 7.41
CA HIS A 3 28.96 -5.24 8.83
C HIS A 3 28.54 -3.92 9.47
N LYS A 4 28.43 -2.85 8.68
CA LYS A 4 28.05 -1.52 9.16
C LYS A 4 27.11 -0.86 8.16
N ALA A 5 26.10 -0.14 8.64
CA ALA A 5 25.21 0.67 7.81
C ALA A 5 24.78 1.92 8.57
N VAL A 6 24.54 3.01 7.85
CA VAL A 6 23.90 4.20 8.44
C VAL A 6 22.39 3.98 8.38
N ALA A 7 21.73 3.96 9.53
CA ALA A 7 20.28 4.00 9.64
C ALA A 7 19.82 5.43 9.94
N PHE A 8 18.59 5.74 9.55
CA PHE A 8 17.92 7.00 9.84
C PHE A 8 16.71 6.70 10.69
N ASP A 9 16.52 7.41 11.80
CA ASP A 9 15.23 7.40 12.50
C ASP A 9 14.24 8.39 11.86
N LEU A 10 12.97 8.33 12.28
CA LEU A 10 11.90 9.18 11.76
C LEU A 10 12.13 10.68 12.04
N GLY A 11 13.03 11.04 12.98
CA GLY A 11 13.45 12.41 13.26
C GLY A 11 14.65 12.86 12.42
N GLY A 12 15.12 12.03 11.47
CA GLY A 12 16.27 12.30 10.63
C GLY A 12 17.62 12.10 11.34
N ARG A 13 17.65 11.56 12.56
CA ARG A 13 18.90 11.25 13.23
C ARG A 13 19.54 10.04 12.59
N THR A 14 20.81 10.19 12.23
CA THR A 14 21.61 9.11 11.68
C THR A 14 22.27 8.33 12.79
N THR A 15 22.17 7.01 12.73
CA THR A 15 22.91 6.11 13.62
C THR A 15 23.72 5.15 12.78
N LEU A 16 25.01 5.01 13.08
CA LEU A 16 25.82 3.96 12.49
C LEU A 16 25.50 2.63 13.20
N LEU A 17 24.79 1.75 12.53
CA LEU A 17 24.53 0.40 12.99
C LEU A 17 25.73 -0.49 12.65
N THR A 18 26.10 -1.35 13.59
CA THR A 18 27.06 -2.43 13.38
C THR A 18 26.32 -3.75 13.54
N PHE A 19 26.48 -4.66 12.58
CA PHE A 19 25.81 -5.95 12.56
C PHE A 19 26.80 -7.08 12.84
N SER A 20 26.47 -7.91 13.84
CA SER A 20 27.15 -9.17 14.13
C SER A 20 26.08 -10.26 14.37
N PRO A 21 26.00 -11.32 13.54
CA PRO A 21 26.76 -11.50 12.31
C PRO A 21 26.38 -10.43 11.26
N PRO A 22 27.16 -10.30 10.17
CA PRO A 22 26.83 -9.42 9.05
C PRO A 22 25.41 -9.66 8.54
N ARG A 23 24.76 -8.63 7.99
CA ARG A 23 23.41 -8.75 7.40
C ARG A 23 23.48 -8.84 5.88
N ARG A 24 22.54 -9.56 5.27
CA ARG A 24 22.36 -9.55 3.81
C ARG A 24 21.71 -8.22 3.40
N ILE A 25 22.20 -7.65 2.32
CA ILE A 25 21.56 -6.48 1.71
C ILE A 25 20.34 -6.99 0.95
N THR A 26 19.16 -6.48 1.27
CA THR A 26 17.91 -6.89 0.62
C THR A 26 17.49 -5.92 -0.48
N TYR A 27 18.09 -4.73 -0.53
CA TYR A 27 17.95 -3.74 -1.57
C TYR A 27 19.15 -2.79 -1.59
N LEU A 28 19.64 -2.40 -2.77
CA LEU A 28 20.72 -1.42 -2.93
C LEU A 28 20.23 -0.15 -3.61
N LEU A 29 20.44 1.01 -2.99
CA LEU A 29 20.20 2.32 -3.61
C LEU A 29 21.55 2.91 -4.03
N THR A 30 21.73 3.28 -5.31
CA THR A 30 22.99 3.86 -5.77
C THR A 30 23.07 5.33 -5.33
N CYS A 31 23.98 5.62 -4.38
CA CYS A 31 24.09 6.95 -3.79
C CYS A 31 25.28 7.78 -4.28
N ASN A 32 26.17 7.25 -5.15
CA ASN A 32 27.21 8.06 -5.77
C ASN A 32 27.91 7.35 -6.94
N PRO A 33 28.03 7.95 -8.13
CA PRO A 33 28.90 7.43 -9.19
C PRO A 33 30.41 7.64 -8.93
N TRP A 34 30.78 8.30 -7.82
CA TRP A 34 32.16 8.73 -7.49
C TRP A 34 32.87 7.84 -6.47
N ALA A 35 32.27 6.73 -6.04
CA ALA A 35 33.06 5.68 -5.41
C ALA A 35 34.01 5.14 -6.48
N GLY A 36 35.32 5.25 -6.28
CA GLY A 36 36.33 4.75 -7.22
C GLY A 36 36.31 3.22 -7.43
N GLN A 37 35.31 2.53 -6.87
CA GLN A 37 35.11 1.09 -6.94
C GLN A 37 33.64 0.80 -7.26
N GLU A 38 33.42 -0.08 -8.22
CA GLU A 38 32.10 -0.48 -8.70
C GLU A 38 31.47 -1.50 -7.74
N VAL A 39 30.44 -1.07 -7.00
CA VAL A 39 29.77 -1.88 -5.95
C VAL A 39 28.49 -2.55 -6.48
N THR A 40 28.05 -2.23 -7.70
CA THR A 40 26.80 -2.71 -8.29
C THR A 40 26.95 -3.99 -9.10
N ARG A 41 28.18 -4.40 -9.45
CA ARG A 41 28.41 -5.65 -10.19
C ARG A 41 28.22 -6.86 -9.28
N GLU A 42 27.61 -7.91 -9.82
CA GLU A 42 27.40 -9.21 -9.16
C GLU A 42 26.54 -9.14 -7.87
N VAL A 43 25.75 -8.08 -7.72
CA VAL A 43 24.79 -7.97 -6.61
C VAL A 43 23.57 -8.85 -6.90
N ASP A 44 23.22 -9.68 -5.94
CA ASP A 44 22.13 -10.66 -6.02
C ASP A 44 20.77 -10.10 -5.57
N CYS A 45 20.73 -8.89 -5.01
CA CYS A 45 19.52 -8.23 -4.53
C CYS A 45 19.00 -7.14 -5.49
N PRO A 46 17.71 -6.74 -5.36
CA PRO A 46 17.14 -5.62 -6.10
C PRO A 46 17.89 -4.31 -5.90
N MET A 47 17.96 -3.50 -6.96
CA MET A 47 18.66 -2.22 -6.91
C MET A 47 17.86 -1.10 -7.57
N GLY A 48 17.93 0.09 -6.96
CA GLY A 48 17.40 1.34 -7.49
C GLY A 48 18.48 2.13 -8.18
N GLY A 49 18.75 1.78 -9.44
CA GLY A 49 19.85 2.28 -10.24
C GLY A 49 21.00 1.28 -10.37
N SER A 50 21.93 1.61 -11.26
CA SER A 50 23.21 0.93 -11.49
C SER A 50 24.15 1.90 -12.19
N GLN A 51 25.44 1.58 -12.26
CA GLN A 51 26.39 2.43 -13.00
C GLN A 51 26.04 2.51 -14.50
N GLU A 52 25.57 1.41 -15.09
CA GLU A 52 25.15 1.32 -16.49
C GLU A 52 23.91 2.18 -16.76
N LEU A 53 22.90 2.11 -15.89
CA LEU A 53 21.70 2.94 -15.98
C LEU A 53 22.02 4.41 -15.72
N ASP A 54 22.88 4.71 -14.74
CA ASP A 54 23.34 6.07 -14.45
C ASP A 54 24.07 6.68 -15.66
N ARG A 55 24.91 5.90 -16.36
CA ARG A 55 25.57 6.34 -17.59
C ARG A 55 24.59 6.50 -18.74
N PHE A 56 23.64 5.56 -18.90
CA PHE A 56 22.66 5.59 -19.99
C PHE A 56 21.70 6.77 -19.88
N TRP A 57 21.08 6.95 -18.71
CA TRP A 57 20.13 8.02 -18.44
C TRP A 57 20.81 9.36 -18.14
N GLY A 58 22.09 9.35 -17.74
CA GLY A 58 22.92 10.55 -17.61
C GLY A 58 23.37 11.13 -18.95
N ASP A 59 23.26 10.37 -20.05
CA ASP A 59 23.54 10.86 -21.40
C ASP A 59 22.40 11.74 -21.92
N ILE A 60 22.65 13.05 -21.99
CA ILE A 60 21.64 14.03 -22.38
C ILE A 60 21.17 13.79 -23.82
N LEU A 61 22.03 13.35 -24.73
CA LEU A 61 21.61 13.07 -26.10
C LEU A 61 20.60 11.91 -26.15
N THR A 62 20.93 10.83 -25.45
CA THR A 62 20.10 9.64 -25.38
C THR A 62 18.72 9.96 -24.80
N THR A 63 18.68 10.68 -23.69
CA THR A 63 17.41 11.11 -23.06
C THR A 63 16.58 12.00 -23.98
N ARG A 64 17.20 12.99 -24.66
CA ARG A 64 16.52 13.90 -25.59
C ARG A 64 15.81 13.14 -26.72
N VAL A 65 16.49 12.21 -27.36
CA VAL A 65 15.92 11.44 -28.47
C VAL A 65 14.79 10.54 -27.99
N LEU A 66 14.94 9.87 -26.85
CA LEU A 66 13.88 9.02 -26.29
C LEU A 66 12.64 9.82 -25.88
N LEU A 67 12.82 10.95 -25.19
CA LEU A 67 11.72 11.83 -24.81
C LEU A 67 11.00 12.42 -26.02
N GLN A 68 11.74 12.81 -27.08
CA GLN A 68 11.13 13.31 -28.31
C GLN A 68 10.34 12.24 -29.08
N LYS A 69 10.81 10.98 -29.10
CA LYS A 69 10.02 9.86 -29.65
C LYS A 69 8.69 9.68 -28.91
N ALA A 70 8.68 9.95 -27.60
CA ALA A 70 7.48 9.95 -26.76
C ALA A 70 6.68 11.26 -26.82
N LYS A 71 7.04 12.20 -27.71
CA LYS A 71 6.40 13.53 -27.86
C LYS A 71 6.48 14.40 -26.59
N ILE A 72 7.49 14.20 -25.76
CA ILE A 72 7.77 15.03 -24.59
C ILE A 72 8.69 16.18 -25.00
N ASN A 73 8.25 17.41 -24.75
CA ASN A 73 8.97 18.62 -25.14
C ASN A 73 10.36 18.70 -24.51
N CYS A 74 11.36 18.93 -25.35
CA CYS A 74 12.75 19.16 -25.00
C CYS A 74 13.25 20.43 -25.70
N PRO A 75 14.37 21.03 -25.25
CA PRO A 75 15.01 22.10 -25.99
C PRO A 75 15.36 21.65 -27.41
N PRO A 76 15.11 22.48 -28.44
CA PRO A 76 15.70 22.28 -29.75
C PRO A 76 17.21 22.05 -29.63
N THR A 77 17.69 20.95 -30.21
CA THR A 77 19.06 20.46 -29.99
C THR A 77 19.67 20.02 -31.31
N LEU A 78 20.85 20.55 -31.64
CA LEU A 78 21.75 19.97 -32.62
C LEU A 78 22.85 19.21 -31.88
N ALA A 79 22.97 17.92 -32.15
CA ALA A 79 23.95 17.03 -31.54
C ALA A 79 24.98 16.59 -32.57
N LEU A 80 26.24 16.94 -32.33
CA LEU A 80 27.36 16.48 -33.17
C LEU A 80 28.01 15.30 -32.45
N LEU A 81 27.70 14.08 -32.91
CA LEU A 81 28.03 12.82 -32.27
C LEU A 81 29.28 12.19 -32.89
N LEU A 82 30.27 11.87 -32.06
CA LEU A 82 31.38 11.00 -32.46
C LEU A 82 30.92 9.54 -32.32
N PRO A 83 30.72 8.77 -33.41
CA PRO A 83 30.14 7.43 -33.33
C PRO A 83 31.02 6.42 -32.57
N LEU A 84 30.38 5.51 -31.84
CA LEU A 84 31.00 4.37 -31.16
C LEU A 84 30.71 3.09 -31.97
N GLY A 85 31.46 2.85 -33.05
CA GLY A 85 31.30 1.66 -33.90
C GLY A 85 29.93 1.52 -34.57
N GLN A 86 29.55 0.29 -34.96
CA GLN A 86 28.31 0.02 -35.72
C GLN A 86 27.00 0.16 -34.91
N ASN A 87 27.06 0.26 -33.58
CA ASN A 87 25.89 0.33 -32.69
C ASN A 87 25.56 1.76 -32.21
N SER A 88 26.11 2.81 -32.83
CA SER A 88 25.82 4.19 -32.46
C SER A 88 24.44 4.66 -32.89
N MET A 89 23.91 5.67 -32.20
CA MET A 89 22.69 6.37 -32.61
C MET A 89 22.82 6.88 -34.06
N GLY A 90 21.83 6.58 -34.91
CA GLY A 90 21.86 6.94 -36.32
C GLY A 90 21.72 8.44 -36.57
N GLU A 91 22.27 8.91 -37.69
CA GLU A 91 22.08 10.29 -38.17
C GLU A 91 20.60 10.56 -38.50
N GLY A 92 20.11 11.76 -38.19
CA GLY A 92 18.77 12.17 -38.56
C GLY A 92 18.07 13.03 -37.52
N ARG A 93 16.81 13.37 -37.81
CA ARG A 93 16.00 14.26 -36.99
C ARG A 93 14.88 13.52 -36.28
N THR A 94 14.79 13.69 -34.97
CA THR A 94 13.70 13.20 -34.11
C THR A 94 13.05 14.40 -33.42
N GLY A 95 11.92 14.87 -33.96
CA GLY A 95 11.26 16.07 -33.45
C GLY A 95 12.15 17.31 -33.54
N VAL A 96 12.46 17.93 -32.40
CA VAL A 96 13.34 19.10 -32.31
C VAL A 96 14.83 18.76 -32.09
N VAL A 97 15.19 17.47 -32.11
CA VAL A 97 16.57 17.00 -31.93
C VAL A 97 17.11 16.52 -33.28
N GLU A 98 18.21 17.08 -33.75
CA GLU A 98 18.94 16.65 -34.94
C GLU A 98 20.30 16.08 -34.55
N VAL A 99 20.58 14.84 -34.95
CA VAL A 99 21.85 14.16 -34.72
C VAL A 99 22.64 14.17 -36.03
N VAL A 100 23.88 14.65 -35.96
CA VAL A 100 24.85 14.67 -37.06
C VAL A 100 26.06 13.83 -36.65
N LEU A 101 26.43 12.86 -37.47
CA LEU A 101 27.58 12.00 -37.21
C LEU A 101 28.88 12.68 -37.66
N LEU A 102 29.91 12.63 -36.82
CA LEU A 102 31.25 13.10 -37.14
C LEU A 102 32.06 12.00 -37.81
N GLU A 103 32.76 12.34 -38.89
CA GLU A 103 33.67 11.41 -39.57
C GLU A 103 34.91 11.14 -38.70
N THR A 104 35.23 9.86 -38.49
CA THR A 104 36.40 9.43 -37.69
C THR A 104 37.73 9.57 -38.42
N GLU A 105 37.74 9.62 -39.75
CA GLU A 105 38.93 9.79 -40.58
C GLU A 105 39.01 11.22 -41.15
N GLY A 106 39.67 12.11 -40.41
CA GLY A 106 40.02 13.46 -40.88
C GLY A 106 38.99 14.54 -40.52
N LEU A 107 39.13 15.08 -39.30
CA LEU A 107 38.34 16.21 -38.78
C LEU A 107 38.39 17.50 -39.64
N GLN A 108 39.13 17.51 -40.75
CA GLN A 108 39.30 18.64 -41.67
C GLN A 108 38.42 18.58 -42.94
N ARG A 109 37.94 17.40 -43.39
CA ARG A 109 37.08 17.29 -44.59
C ARG A 109 35.59 17.37 -44.27
N GLY A 110 35.16 16.90 -43.10
CA GLY A 110 33.77 17.00 -42.64
C GLY A 110 33.38 18.36 -42.01
N THR A 111 34.35 19.24 -41.75
CA THR A 111 34.12 20.49 -41.00
C THR A 111 33.16 21.46 -41.68
N ASP A 112 33.18 21.55 -43.01
CA ASP A 112 32.28 22.46 -43.74
C ASP A 112 30.82 21.98 -43.71
N SER A 113 30.59 20.66 -43.76
CA SER A 113 29.26 20.06 -43.62
C SER A 113 28.70 20.31 -42.22
N VAL A 114 29.50 20.08 -41.18
CA VAL A 114 29.12 20.33 -39.78
C VAL A 114 28.87 21.82 -39.53
N ARG A 115 29.70 22.71 -40.09
CA ARG A 115 29.51 24.17 -40.01
C ARG A 115 28.22 24.62 -40.71
N ASN A 116 27.92 24.05 -41.88
CA ASN A 116 26.67 24.33 -42.59
C ASN A 116 25.46 23.89 -41.75
N LYS A 117 25.48 22.66 -41.21
CA LYS A 117 24.42 22.15 -40.31
C LYS A 117 24.23 23.03 -39.07
N LEU A 118 25.32 23.46 -38.43
CA LEU A 118 25.27 24.41 -37.31
C LEU A 118 24.61 25.73 -37.73
N THR A 119 24.99 26.27 -38.88
CA THR A 119 24.44 27.53 -39.39
C THR A 119 22.95 27.40 -39.69
N THR A 120 22.54 26.33 -40.37
CA THR A 120 21.13 26.02 -40.64
C THR A 120 20.33 25.86 -39.35
N PHE A 121 20.90 25.22 -38.33
CA PHE A 121 20.26 25.12 -37.03
C PHE A 121 20.09 26.48 -36.36
N LEU A 122 21.14 27.31 -36.31
CA LEU A 122 21.11 28.67 -35.74
C LEU A 122 20.08 29.59 -36.42
N GLU A 123 19.82 29.39 -37.71
CA GLU A 123 18.82 30.12 -38.51
C GLU A 123 17.41 29.51 -38.45
N SER A 124 17.26 28.34 -37.83
CA SER A 124 16.01 27.58 -37.86
C SER A 124 14.89 28.27 -37.07
N ASP A 125 13.65 27.99 -37.49
CA ASP A 125 12.44 28.48 -36.83
C ASP A 125 12.35 28.05 -35.35
N ALA A 126 12.97 26.91 -35.02
CA ALA A 126 13.03 26.39 -33.66
C ALA A 126 13.85 27.29 -32.70
N LEU A 127 14.75 28.11 -33.22
CA LEU A 127 15.61 29.03 -32.47
C LEU A 127 15.19 30.50 -32.61
N ARG A 128 14.09 30.80 -33.33
CA ARG A 128 13.61 32.18 -33.52
C ARG A 128 13.33 32.91 -32.20
N GLN A 129 12.90 32.19 -31.17
CA GLN A 129 12.54 32.74 -29.86
C GLN A 129 13.70 32.72 -28.84
N ALA A 130 14.90 32.25 -29.23
CA ALA A 130 16.06 32.15 -28.35
C ALA A 130 17.17 33.11 -28.79
N ASP A 131 17.53 34.07 -27.94
CA ASP A 131 18.62 35.03 -28.20
C ASP A 131 20.02 34.41 -27.95
N ARG A 132 20.05 33.21 -27.36
CA ARG A 132 21.28 32.50 -26.96
C ARG A 132 21.20 31.02 -27.29
N VAL A 133 22.35 30.39 -27.36
CA VAL A 133 22.50 28.93 -27.38
C VAL A 133 23.31 28.46 -26.19
N ILE A 134 23.04 27.23 -25.78
CA ILE A 134 23.76 26.53 -24.72
C ILE A 134 24.65 25.49 -25.39
N LEU A 135 25.94 25.50 -25.04
CA LEU A 135 26.90 24.48 -25.46
C LEU A 135 27.24 23.58 -24.27
N ARG A 136 27.09 22.26 -24.45
CA ARG A 136 27.47 21.25 -23.45
C ARG A 136 27.88 19.93 -24.10
N ARG A 137 28.58 19.07 -23.36
CA ARG A 137 28.80 17.66 -23.74
C ARG A 137 27.59 16.81 -23.36
N SER A 138 27.34 15.73 -24.09
CA SER A 138 26.24 14.80 -23.82
C SER A 138 26.46 13.99 -22.54
N ARG A 139 27.73 13.68 -22.22
CA ARG A 139 28.17 12.94 -21.02
C ARG A 139 29.12 13.82 -20.17
N GLY A 140 28.57 14.78 -19.43
CA GLY A 140 29.34 15.72 -18.62
C GLY A 140 29.45 15.32 -17.14
N GLY A 141 30.64 15.40 -16.55
CA GLY A 141 30.86 15.27 -15.11
C GLY A 141 30.49 16.53 -14.33
N THR A 142 30.39 16.46 -12.99
CA THR A 142 30.22 17.64 -12.12
C THR A 142 31.45 18.54 -12.22
N GLY A 143 31.42 19.49 -13.14
CA GLY A 143 32.56 20.37 -13.46
C GLY A 143 32.49 20.99 -14.87
N ASP A 144 31.73 20.38 -15.79
CA ASP A 144 31.50 20.96 -17.12
C ASP A 144 30.70 22.26 -17.01
N LYS A 145 31.34 23.37 -17.35
CA LYS A 145 30.73 24.70 -17.33
C LYS A 145 29.80 24.84 -18.54
N LEU A 146 28.51 25.02 -18.29
CA LEU A 146 27.55 25.41 -19.33
C LEU A 146 27.98 26.71 -19.99
N LEU A 147 28.21 26.68 -21.30
CA LEU A 147 28.58 27.88 -22.06
C LEU A 147 27.32 28.48 -22.67
N HIS A 148 27.03 29.72 -22.31
CA HIS A 148 25.95 30.51 -22.89
C HIS A 148 26.54 31.45 -23.93
N LEU A 149 26.17 31.27 -25.19
CA LEU A 149 26.70 32.06 -26.30
C LEU A 149 25.57 32.81 -26.99
N PRO A 150 25.77 34.05 -27.46
CA PRO A 150 24.79 34.76 -28.28
C PRO A 150 24.50 33.95 -29.56
N ARG A 151 23.21 33.76 -29.90
CA ARG A 151 22.83 33.00 -31.11
C ARG A 151 23.40 33.66 -32.38
N ASP A 152 23.39 34.98 -32.42
CA ASP A 152 23.79 35.76 -33.59
C ASP A 152 25.32 35.79 -33.79
N SER A 153 26.11 35.40 -32.78
CA SER A 153 27.58 35.29 -32.85
C SER A 153 28.02 33.92 -33.38
N ARG A 154 27.66 33.59 -34.63
CA ARG A 154 27.88 32.27 -35.25
C ARG A 154 29.34 31.80 -35.19
N GLU A 155 30.27 32.71 -35.45
CA GLU A 155 31.72 32.47 -35.45
C GLU A 155 32.21 32.11 -34.05
N GLU A 156 31.64 32.74 -33.02
CA GLU A 156 31.97 32.43 -31.62
C GLU A 156 31.45 31.03 -31.23
N VAL A 157 30.22 30.69 -31.62
CA VAL A 157 29.65 29.36 -31.42
C VAL A 157 30.50 28.30 -32.12
N TRP A 158 30.87 28.53 -33.37
CA TRP A 158 31.72 27.63 -34.14
C TRP A 158 33.13 27.46 -33.53
N MET A 159 33.76 28.56 -33.11
CA MET A 159 35.06 28.53 -32.43
C MET A 159 35.01 27.70 -31.15
N LYS A 160 33.92 27.78 -30.37
CA LYS A 160 33.75 26.96 -29.17
C LYS A 160 33.46 25.50 -29.46
N VAL A 161 32.66 25.21 -30.49
CA VAL A 161 32.42 23.83 -30.95
C VAL A 161 33.76 23.18 -31.34
N THR A 162 34.56 23.85 -32.19
CA THR A 162 35.85 23.32 -32.66
C THR A 162 36.90 23.16 -31.56
N GLN A 163 36.83 23.91 -30.46
CA GLN A 163 37.66 23.70 -29.28
C GLN A 163 37.31 22.41 -28.52
N ILE A 164 36.04 21.98 -28.57
CA ILE A 164 35.53 20.83 -27.81
C ILE A 164 35.57 19.55 -28.64
N LEU A 165 35.39 19.62 -29.97
CA LEU A 165 35.38 18.44 -30.84
C LEU A 165 36.58 17.48 -30.63
N PRO A 166 37.84 17.95 -30.50
CA PRO A 166 38.99 17.06 -30.28
C PRO A 166 39.03 16.41 -28.89
N LEU A 167 38.20 16.90 -27.95
CA LEU A 167 38.13 16.40 -26.57
C LEU A 167 37.04 15.33 -26.40
N LEU A 168 36.24 15.05 -27.44
CA LEU A 168 35.16 14.06 -27.41
C LEU A 168 35.75 12.65 -27.45
N MET A 169 35.22 11.79 -26.58
CA MET A 169 35.48 10.35 -26.65
C MET A 169 34.47 9.67 -27.59
N PRO A 170 34.80 8.51 -28.20
CA PRO A 170 33.83 7.77 -29.00
C PRO A 170 32.53 7.50 -28.23
N GLY A 171 31.40 7.82 -28.86
CA GLY A 171 30.06 7.76 -28.26
C GLY A 171 29.60 9.02 -27.55
N GLU A 172 30.42 10.07 -27.48
CA GLU A 172 30.02 11.37 -26.94
C GLU A 172 29.62 12.35 -28.04
N ALA A 173 28.73 13.26 -27.68
CA ALA A 173 28.34 14.37 -28.55
C ALA A 173 28.57 15.72 -27.88
N ILE A 174 28.81 16.74 -28.70
CA ILE A 174 28.59 18.12 -28.30
C ILE A 174 27.17 18.54 -28.70
N LEU A 175 26.45 19.12 -27.74
CA LEU A 175 25.08 19.57 -27.89
C LEU A 175 25.06 21.09 -28.00
N VAL A 176 24.47 21.59 -29.08
CA VAL A 176 24.09 22.98 -29.26
C VAL A 176 22.59 23.06 -29.04
N GLU A 177 22.16 23.56 -27.88
CA GLU A 177 20.76 23.63 -27.50
C GLU A 177 20.25 25.07 -27.56
N ALA A 178 18.98 25.25 -27.90
CA ALA A 178 18.32 26.53 -27.72
C ALA A 178 18.33 26.92 -26.23
N TYR A 179 18.75 28.14 -25.93
CA TYR A 179 18.56 28.70 -24.61
C TYR A 179 17.07 28.96 -24.41
N CYS A 180 16.45 28.21 -23.49
CA CYS A 180 15.11 28.51 -23.02
C CYS A 180 15.23 29.51 -21.87
N PRO A 181 14.95 30.83 -22.08
CA PRO A 181 15.15 31.82 -21.04
C PRO A 181 14.25 31.53 -19.82
N PRO A 182 14.83 31.47 -18.59
CA PRO A 182 14.05 31.63 -17.38
C PRO A 182 13.59 33.09 -17.29
N LEU A 183 12.33 33.33 -16.96
CA LEU A 183 11.74 34.65 -16.84
C LEU A 183 12.00 35.17 -15.44
N LYS A 184 12.28 36.48 -15.35
CA LYS A 184 12.66 37.13 -14.10
C LYS A 184 11.42 37.33 -13.21
N PRO A 185 11.47 37.04 -11.90
CA PRO A 185 10.38 37.41 -11.00
C PRO A 185 10.18 38.94 -11.03
N ARG A 186 8.94 39.41 -11.08
CA ARG A 186 8.65 40.84 -10.90
C ARG A 186 9.00 41.25 -9.45
N PRO A 187 9.40 42.51 -9.22
CA PRO A 187 9.26 43.12 -7.89
C PRO A 187 7.78 43.14 -7.50
N ARG A 188 7.48 43.04 -6.20
CA ARG A 188 6.11 43.17 -5.66
C ARG A 188 5.39 44.36 -6.30
N VAL A 189 4.17 44.14 -6.79
CA VAL A 189 3.30 45.22 -7.28
C VAL A 189 2.94 46.08 -6.08
N GLU A 190 3.36 47.34 -6.06
CA GLU A 190 2.81 48.35 -5.16
C GLU A 190 1.38 48.67 -5.61
N ASP A 191 0.45 48.76 -4.65
CA ASP A 191 -0.95 49.07 -4.93
C ASP A 191 -1.06 50.42 -5.65
N HIS A 192 -1.69 50.41 -6.83
CA HIS A 192 -2.02 51.63 -7.57
C HIS A 192 -3.53 51.79 -7.68
N THR A 193 -4.00 53.04 -7.58
CA THR A 193 -5.42 53.39 -7.55
C THR A 193 -6.10 53.18 -8.91
N TRP A 194 -7.40 52.88 -8.85
CA TRP A 194 -8.29 52.49 -9.95
C TRP A 194 -8.24 53.39 -11.21
N GLU A 195 -7.84 54.65 -11.06
CA GLU A 195 -7.80 55.64 -12.14
C GLU A 195 -6.68 55.38 -13.17
N GLN A 196 -5.68 54.56 -12.85
CA GLN A 196 -4.56 54.22 -13.75
C GLN A 196 -4.84 53.05 -14.71
N TYR A 197 -5.99 52.36 -14.58
CA TYR A 197 -6.31 51.16 -15.38
C TYR A 197 -6.96 51.42 -16.75
N SER A 198 -7.33 52.67 -17.08
CA SER A 198 -8.14 52.98 -18.26
C SER A 198 -7.40 52.95 -19.61
N ASN A 199 -6.06 52.83 -19.63
CA ASN A 199 -5.25 52.82 -20.86
C ASN A 199 -4.37 51.56 -21.06
N CYS A 200 -4.51 50.52 -20.23
CA CYS A 200 -3.69 49.31 -20.37
C CYS A 200 -4.39 48.27 -21.25
N ARG A 201 -3.85 48.01 -22.46
CA ARG A 201 -4.06 46.72 -23.13
C ARG A 201 -3.73 45.60 -22.13
N PRO A 202 -4.51 44.50 -22.06
CA PRO A 202 -4.15 43.37 -21.20
C PRO A 202 -2.76 42.86 -21.63
N GLN A 203 -1.74 43.17 -20.83
CA GLN A 203 -0.41 42.64 -21.04
C GLN A 203 -0.43 41.18 -20.61
N VAL A 204 -0.20 40.30 -21.58
CA VAL A 204 0.03 38.88 -21.38
C VAL A 204 1.17 38.71 -20.36
N PRO A 205 0.99 37.96 -19.26
CA PRO A 205 2.03 37.78 -18.28
C PRO A 205 3.13 36.87 -18.84
N ASN A 206 4.36 37.39 -18.95
CA ASN A 206 5.54 36.61 -19.32
C ASN A 206 6.05 35.82 -18.09
N LEU A 207 5.80 34.50 -18.01
CA LEU A 207 6.18 33.65 -16.86
C LEU A 207 6.97 32.38 -17.24
N SER A 208 8.08 32.10 -16.56
CA SER A 208 8.87 30.85 -16.59
C SER A 208 9.82 30.73 -15.39
N PHE A 209 9.85 29.56 -14.75
CA PHE A 209 10.75 29.21 -13.63
C PHE A 209 11.21 27.74 -13.76
N ARG A 210 12.35 27.39 -13.13
CA ARG A 210 12.91 26.04 -13.15
C ARG A 210 12.31 25.21 -12.02
N MET A 211 11.80 24.03 -12.35
CA MET A 211 11.24 23.06 -11.40
C MET A 211 12.07 21.77 -11.45
N CYS A 212 12.28 21.15 -10.30
CA CYS A 212 12.77 19.78 -10.23
C CYS A 212 11.65 18.91 -9.66
N ALA A 213 11.09 18.04 -10.47
CA ALA A 213 10.17 17.01 -10.01
C ALA A 213 10.95 15.75 -9.65
N THR A 214 10.64 15.13 -8.51
CA THR A 214 11.13 13.78 -8.21
C THR A 214 9.98 12.82 -8.40
N VAL A 215 10.15 11.86 -9.30
CA VAL A 215 9.16 10.82 -9.57
C VAL A 215 9.74 9.47 -9.20
N THR A 216 8.90 8.64 -8.61
CA THR A 216 9.20 7.29 -8.15
C THR A 216 8.30 6.30 -8.84
N ARG A 217 8.82 5.10 -9.08
CA ARG A 217 8.02 3.95 -9.49
C ARG A 217 7.12 3.54 -8.31
N SER A 218 5.92 3.05 -8.56
CA SER A 218 5.09 2.33 -7.57
C SER A 218 5.38 0.83 -7.60
N PRO A 219 5.00 0.05 -6.57
CA PRO A 219 5.10 -1.41 -6.60
C PRO A 219 4.33 -2.03 -7.79
N GLN A 220 3.29 -1.36 -8.29
CA GLN A 220 2.51 -1.78 -9.47
C GLN A 220 3.14 -1.32 -10.79
N ASN A 221 4.39 -0.84 -10.77
CA ASN A 221 5.07 -0.27 -11.93
C ASN A 221 4.30 0.90 -12.57
N VAL A 222 3.83 1.84 -11.75
CA VAL A 222 3.23 3.10 -12.23
C VAL A 222 4.06 4.30 -11.74
N PRO A 223 4.29 5.33 -12.57
CA PRO A 223 4.94 6.56 -12.14
C PRO A 223 4.15 7.36 -11.09
N LEU A 224 4.78 7.74 -9.98
CA LEU A 224 4.21 8.56 -8.91
C LEU A 224 5.10 9.79 -8.64
N LEU A 225 4.49 10.94 -8.36
CA LEU A 225 5.21 12.15 -7.96
C LEU A 225 5.48 12.14 -6.44
N TYR A 226 6.74 12.33 -6.03
CA TYR A 226 7.16 12.27 -4.63
C TYR A 226 7.24 13.64 -3.93
N LYS A 227 8.05 14.59 -4.45
CA LYS A 227 8.28 15.88 -3.79
C LYS A 227 7.68 17.03 -4.60
N SER A 228 7.07 17.95 -3.85
CA SER A 228 6.24 18.99 -4.37
C SER A 228 6.99 20.07 -5.14
N LEU A 229 6.29 20.54 -6.15
CA LEU A 229 6.50 21.77 -6.88
C LEU A 229 6.32 23.01 -5.98
N GLU A 230 5.94 22.82 -4.71
CA GLU A 230 5.41 23.87 -3.83
C GLU A 230 6.47 24.82 -3.31
N THR A 231 7.68 24.36 -2.92
CA THR A 231 8.76 25.27 -2.50
C THR A 231 9.07 26.31 -3.58
N THR A 232 9.07 25.90 -4.84
CA THR A 232 9.26 26.82 -5.96
C THR A 232 8.01 27.66 -6.26
N MET A 233 6.80 27.15 -5.99
CA MET A 233 5.55 27.90 -6.19
C MET A 233 5.24 28.90 -5.07
N SER A 234 5.65 28.65 -3.83
CA SER A 234 5.53 29.56 -2.70
C SER A 234 6.43 30.77 -2.83
N ASP A 235 7.64 30.59 -3.39
CA ASP A 235 8.56 31.70 -3.69
C ASP A 235 8.03 32.63 -4.80
N LEU A 236 7.02 32.19 -5.56
CA LEU A 236 6.47 32.92 -6.70
C LEU A 236 5.28 33.85 -6.33
N ALA A 237 4.81 33.86 -5.09
CA ALA A 237 3.79 34.79 -4.57
C ALA A 237 2.57 35.01 -5.50
N TYR A 238 2.01 33.93 -6.07
CA TYR A 238 0.81 34.00 -6.92
C TYR A 238 -0.49 34.03 -6.11
N CYS A 239 -1.43 34.88 -6.54
CA CYS A 239 -2.75 35.03 -5.91
C CYS A 239 -3.87 34.18 -6.55
N ASP A 240 -3.64 33.50 -7.70
CA ASP A 240 -4.66 32.67 -8.37
C ASP A 240 -4.46 31.15 -8.13
N PRO A 241 -5.36 30.50 -7.37
CA PRO A 241 -5.32 29.06 -7.12
C PRO A 241 -5.52 28.19 -8.39
N SER A 242 -6.28 28.67 -9.38
CA SER A 242 -6.64 27.88 -10.58
C SER A 242 -5.44 27.67 -11.51
N MET A 243 -4.69 28.75 -11.79
CA MET A 243 -3.44 28.67 -12.54
C MET A 243 -2.39 27.81 -11.84
N THR A 244 -2.30 27.91 -10.50
CA THR A 244 -1.40 27.10 -9.68
C THR A 244 -1.70 25.61 -9.81
N ALA A 245 -2.98 25.21 -9.73
CA ALA A 245 -3.42 23.83 -9.91
C ALA A 245 -3.12 23.31 -11.32
N SER A 246 -3.32 24.15 -12.34
CA SER A 246 -3.07 23.79 -13.75
C SER A 246 -1.58 23.56 -14.03
N LEU A 247 -0.71 24.43 -13.52
CA LEU A 247 0.75 24.28 -13.62
C LEU A 247 1.25 23.04 -12.89
N ARG A 248 0.72 22.78 -11.69
CA ARG A 248 1.03 21.58 -10.91
C ARG A 248 0.70 20.33 -11.70
N ARG A 249 -0.50 20.25 -12.26
CA ARG A 249 -0.93 19.12 -13.10
C ARG A 249 0.01 18.92 -14.29
N LEU A 250 0.28 19.98 -15.04
CA LEU A 250 1.13 19.92 -16.23
C LEU A 250 2.55 19.40 -15.93
N ALA A 251 3.16 19.88 -14.85
CA ALA A 251 4.48 19.42 -14.41
C ALA A 251 4.44 17.96 -13.88
N THR A 252 3.36 17.59 -13.17
CA THR A 252 3.15 16.21 -12.67
C THR A 252 3.03 15.23 -13.83
N ASP A 253 2.13 15.50 -14.77
CA ASP A 253 1.87 14.66 -15.94
C ASP A 253 3.15 14.49 -16.78
N THR A 254 3.93 15.57 -16.95
CA THR A 254 5.19 15.52 -17.71
C THR A 254 6.26 14.72 -16.99
N ALA A 255 6.41 14.88 -15.68
CA ALA A 255 7.39 14.14 -14.90
C ALA A 255 7.06 12.63 -14.85
N GLN A 256 5.78 12.28 -14.68
CA GLN A 256 5.30 10.91 -14.73
C GLN A 256 5.53 10.30 -16.12
N ALA A 257 5.25 11.04 -17.20
CA ALA A 257 5.53 10.60 -18.56
C ALA A 257 7.03 10.35 -18.80
N CYS A 258 7.92 11.15 -18.21
CA CYS A 258 9.36 10.90 -18.28
C CYS A 258 9.76 9.56 -17.64
N LEU A 259 9.24 9.25 -16.46
CA LEU A 259 9.50 7.97 -15.80
C LEU A 259 8.87 6.80 -16.57
N GLN A 260 7.71 7.01 -17.19
CA GLN A 260 7.11 6.00 -18.08
C GLN A 260 8.05 5.64 -19.25
N VAL A 261 8.67 6.63 -19.90
CA VAL A 261 9.68 6.41 -20.95
C VAL A 261 10.88 5.65 -20.41
N VAL A 262 11.34 5.97 -19.19
CA VAL A 262 12.42 5.25 -18.53
C VAL A 262 12.07 3.78 -18.34
N MET A 263 10.89 3.50 -17.80
CA MET A 263 10.39 2.15 -17.53
C MET A 263 10.25 1.30 -18.80
N GLU A 264 9.65 1.86 -19.85
CA GLU A 264 9.45 1.18 -21.14
C GLU A 264 10.76 0.92 -21.91
N THR A 265 11.76 1.76 -21.66
CA THR A 265 13.09 1.60 -22.26
C THR A 265 13.86 0.52 -21.50
N GLU A 266 13.89 0.59 -20.17
CA GLU A 266 14.55 -0.42 -19.32
C GLU A 266 13.94 -1.81 -19.47
N SER A 267 12.63 -1.93 -19.70
CA SER A 267 11.97 -3.23 -19.90
C SER A 267 12.44 -3.94 -21.19
N LYS A 268 13.05 -3.20 -22.13
CA LYS A 268 13.60 -3.73 -23.39
C LYS A 268 15.11 -3.96 -23.32
N MET A 269 15.75 -3.59 -22.22
CA MET A 269 17.18 -3.78 -22.00
C MET A 269 17.49 -5.15 -21.43
N SER A 270 18.60 -5.74 -21.88
CA SER A 270 19.13 -6.95 -21.27
C SER A 270 19.61 -6.68 -19.82
N PRO A 271 19.70 -7.71 -18.96
CA PRO A 271 20.32 -7.57 -17.63
C PRO A 271 21.69 -6.91 -17.67
N GLU A 272 22.53 -7.22 -18.66
CA GLU A 272 23.88 -6.67 -18.81
C GLU A 272 23.82 -5.18 -19.14
N GLN A 273 22.90 -4.76 -20.01
CA GLN A 273 22.67 -3.34 -20.32
C GLN A 273 22.16 -2.55 -19.12
N ARG A 274 21.40 -3.19 -18.22
CA ARG A 274 20.92 -2.58 -16.98
C ARG A 274 21.95 -2.62 -15.85
N GLY A 275 23.08 -3.32 -16.00
CA GLY A 275 24.05 -3.48 -14.90
C GLY A 275 23.64 -4.53 -13.86
N GLY A 276 22.73 -5.44 -14.20
CA GLY A 276 22.28 -6.54 -13.36
C GLY A 276 20.84 -6.97 -13.63
N MET A 277 20.52 -8.22 -13.29
CA MET A 277 19.16 -8.80 -13.47
C MET A 277 18.07 -7.96 -12.78
N TYR A 278 18.37 -7.46 -11.58
CA TYR A 278 17.43 -6.70 -10.76
C TYR A 278 17.72 -5.19 -10.74
N ALA A 279 18.55 -4.68 -11.64
CA ALA A 279 18.78 -3.24 -11.75
C ALA A 279 17.63 -2.56 -12.52
N GLN A 280 17.09 -1.47 -11.95
CA GLN A 280 16.13 -0.58 -12.63
C GLN A 280 16.12 0.79 -11.96
N SER A 281 15.68 1.83 -12.66
CA SER A 281 15.51 3.15 -12.07
C SER A 281 14.18 3.23 -11.31
N ASP A 282 14.25 3.16 -9.97
CA ASP A 282 13.08 3.29 -9.10
C ASP A 282 12.72 4.76 -8.84
N VAL A 283 13.70 5.66 -8.86
CA VAL A 283 13.53 7.09 -8.61
C VAL A 283 14.33 7.87 -9.65
N ILE A 284 13.73 8.89 -10.26
CA ILE A 284 14.44 9.83 -11.12
C ILE A 284 14.09 11.27 -10.76
N GLY A 285 15.06 12.17 -10.90
CA GLY A 285 14.83 13.61 -10.94
C GLY A 285 14.52 14.06 -12.38
N VAL A 286 13.51 14.91 -12.55
CA VAL A 286 13.14 15.51 -13.83
C VAL A 286 13.30 17.02 -13.70
N ASP A 287 14.26 17.58 -14.43
CA ASP A 287 14.47 19.02 -14.49
C ASP A 287 13.59 19.62 -15.59
N LEU A 288 12.65 20.48 -15.17
CA LEU A 288 11.62 21.09 -16.03
C LEU A 288 11.80 22.61 -16.09
N LEU A 289 11.54 23.19 -17.26
CA LEU A 289 11.28 24.61 -17.44
C LEU A 289 9.85 24.78 -17.92
N ILE A 290 9.05 25.59 -17.24
CA ILE A 290 7.74 25.99 -17.75
C ILE A 290 7.95 27.18 -18.66
N THR A 291 7.60 27.11 -19.94
CA THR A 291 7.76 28.21 -20.91
C THR A 291 6.40 28.70 -21.40
N LEU A 292 6.31 29.97 -21.78
CA LEU A 292 5.15 30.56 -22.42
C LEU A 292 5.50 30.93 -23.86
N SER A 293 4.81 30.34 -24.84
CA SER A 293 4.96 30.69 -26.25
C SER A 293 3.58 30.81 -26.88
N ASN A 294 3.31 31.91 -27.60
CA ASN A 294 2.01 32.17 -28.24
C ASN A 294 0.80 31.98 -27.30
N LEU A 295 0.89 32.45 -26.05
CA LEU A 295 -0.13 32.29 -25.00
C LEU A 295 -0.32 30.85 -24.47
N VAL A 296 0.49 29.89 -24.92
CA VAL A 296 0.43 28.50 -24.48
C VAL A 296 1.55 28.24 -23.47
N ILE A 297 1.16 27.78 -22.28
CA ILE A 297 2.10 27.33 -21.24
C ILE A 297 2.48 25.89 -21.53
N SER A 298 3.76 25.59 -21.64
CA SER A 298 4.26 24.23 -21.89
C SER A 298 5.49 23.91 -21.04
N PRO A 299 5.62 22.67 -20.54
CA PRO A 299 6.81 22.22 -19.85
C PRO A 299 7.85 21.77 -20.88
N VAL A 300 9.13 22.06 -20.60
CA VAL A 300 10.28 21.66 -21.39
C VAL A 300 11.24 20.91 -20.48
N VAL A 301 11.51 19.64 -20.79
CA VAL A 301 12.40 18.79 -20.00
C VAL A 301 13.85 19.10 -20.35
N VAL A 302 14.62 19.60 -19.38
CA VAL A 302 16.03 19.98 -19.55
C VAL A 302 16.98 18.85 -19.16
N GLY A 303 16.53 17.86 -18.40
CA GLY A 303 17.34 16.69 -18.11
C GLY A 303 16.66 15.70 -17.20
N LEU A 304 17.14 14.46 -17.25
CA LEU A 304 16.81 13.40 -16.30
C LEU A 304 18.02 13.17 -15.39
N ARG A 305 17.77 12.94 -14.10
CA ARG A 305 18.78 12.61 -13.09
C ARG A 305 18.50 11.20 -12.57
N PRO A 306 19.24 10.18 -13.03
CA PRO A 306 18.95 8.77 -12.75
C PRO A 306 19.23 8.35 -11.31
N SER A 307 20.30 8.87 -10.71
CA SER A 307 20.48 8.86 -9.27
C SER A 307 20.11 10.24 -8.76
N PRO A 308 19.32 10.35 -7.69
CA PRO A 308 19.19 11.62 -7.05
C PRO A 308 20.58 11.92 -6.46
N GLN A 309 21.28 12.90 -7.03
CA GLN A 309 22.29 13.64 -6.29
C GLN A 309 21.53 14.31 -5.14
N LEU A 310 21.30 13.53 -4.09
CA LEU A 310 20.70 13.93 -2.83
C LEU A 310 21.73 14.80 -2.10
N ARG A 311 22.11 15.92 -2.71
CA ARG A 311 22.60 17.07 -1.96
C ARG A 311 21.54 17.42 -0.91
N PRO A 312 21.92 18.00 0.23
CA PRO A 312 21.28 17.84 1.55
C PRO A 312 19.90 18.50 1.73
N HIS A 313 19.04 18.49 0.71
CA HIS A 313 17.63 18.90 0.83
C HIS A 313 16.78 17.86 1.60
N PHE A 314 17.37 16.74 2.03
CA PHE A 314 16.81 15.86 3.06
C PHE A 314 17.04 16.39 4.49
N LEU A 315 18.04 17.26 4.68
CA LEU A 315 18.45 17.73 6.01
C LEU A 315 17.94 19.15 6.33
N GLU A 316 17.80 20.03 5.34
CA GLU A 316 17.50 21.45 5.59
C GLU A 316 15.99 21.79 5.72
N GLY A 317 15.08 20.83 5.49
CA GLY A 317 13.65 21.04 5.76
C GLY A 317 13.27 20.95 7.26
N GLY A 318 14.22 20.63 8.14
CA GLY A 318 14.02 20.44 9.58
C GLY A 318 14.48 21.60 10.47
N MET A 319 14.94 22.72 9.91
CA MET A 319 15.34 23.90 10.70
C MET A 319 14.61 25.15 10.21
N GLY A 320 13.30 25.21 10.46
CA GLY A 320 12.59 26.47 10.63
C GLY A 320 12.37 26.68 12.13
N GLY A 321 12.88 27.78 12.68
CA GLY A 321 12.92 28.05 14.12
C GLY A 321 11.59 27.80 14.83
N TRP A 322 11.67 27.13 15.98
CA TRP A 322 10.64 27.21 17.00
C TRP A 322 10.59 28.65 17.53
N ASP A 323 9.80 29.50 16.89
CA ASP A 323 9.30 30.69 17.56
C ASP A 323 8.18 30.24 18.51
N GLY A 324 8.44 30.39 19.81
CA GLY A 324 7.60 29.94 20.93
C GLY A 324 6.27 30.67 21.10
N ASN A 325 5.61 31.07 20.02
CA ASN A 325 4.24 31.58 20.03
C ASN A 325 3.39 30.74 19.07
N GLY A 326 2.49 29.93 19.63
CA GLY A 326 1.61 28.97 18.95
C GLY A 326 0.63 29.58 17.94
N ARG A 327 1.14 30.17 16.86
CA ARG A 327 0.41 30.61 15.66
C ARG A 327 1.24 30.30 14.42
N GLY A 328 1.53 29.02 14.19
CA GLY A 328 1.92 28.54 12.87
C GLY A 328 0.67 28.32 12.03
N THR A 329 0.46 29.14 11.00
CA THR A 329 -0.60 28.95 10.01
C THR A 329 -0.48 27.57 9.38
N GLY A 330 -1.57 26.80 9.33
CA GLY A 330 -1.60 25.47 8.75
C GLY A 330 -1.17 25.46 7.29
N TRP A 331 -0.02 24.85 7.02
CA TRP A 331 0.40 24.51 5.66
C TRP A 331 -0.17 23.12 5.35
N ASN A 332 -1.21 23.06 4.50
CA ASN A 332 -1.78 21.82 4.00
C ASN A 332 -0.69 20.99 3.30
N ARG A 333 -0.33 19.86 3.92
CA ARG A 333 0.54 18.78 3.40
C ARG A 333 -0.13 17.94 2.29
N GLU A 334 -1.19 18.42 1.66
CA GLU A 334 -2.14 17.63 0.84
C GLU A 334 -1.62 17.25 -0.57
N GLY A 335 -0.38 17.57 -0.95
CA GLY A 335 0.11 17.43 -2.33
C GLY A 335 1.09 16.28 -2.64
N CYS A 336 1.65 15.58 -1.65
CA CYS A 336 2.72 14.60 -1.86
C CYS A 336 2.27 13.17 -1.54
N LEU A 337 1.80 12.46 -2.57
CA LEU A 337 1.07 11.19 -2.45
C LEU A 337 1.97 9.94 -2.61
N GLY A 338 3.22 9.95 -2.14
CA GLY A 338 4.02 8.71 -2.12
C GLY A 338 5.26 8.83 -1.23
N SER A 339 5.73 7.71 -0.66
CA SER A 339 7.09 7.57 -0.12
C SER A 339 8.08 7.16 -1.22
N LEU A 340 9.25 7.82 -1.31
CA LEU A 340 10.38 7.38 -2.17
C LEU A 340 10.78 5.93 -1.93
N LEU A 341 10.46 5.41 -0.75
CA LEU A 341 10.89 4.10 -0.31
C LEU A 341 9.85 3.00 -0.55
N HIS A 342 8.63 3.28 -1.04
CA HIS A 342 7.64 2.22 -1.25
C HIS A 342 8.11 1.13 -2.19
N SER A 343 8.56 1.50 -3.40
CA SER A 343 9.04 0.51 -4.37
C SER A 343 10.31 -0.19 -3.91
N PRO A 344 11.34 0.53 -3.40
CA PRO A 344 12.47 -0.11 -2.76
C PRO A 344 12.08 -1.14 -1.70
N LEU A 345 11.14 -0.79 -0.82
CA LEU A 345 10.67 -1.64 0.28
C LEU A 345 9.90 -2.85 -0.23
N ALA A 346 8.96 -2.67 -1.14
CA ALA A 346 8.21 -3.77 -1.75
C ALA A 346 9.15 -4.76 -2.45
N ARG A 347 10.10 -4.27 -3.25
CA ARG A 347 11.08 -5.11 -3.94
C ARG A 347 12.00 -5.84 -2.95
N SER A 348 12.43 -5.15 -1.90
CA SER A 348 13.21 -5.75 -0.80
C SER A 348 12.46 -6.90 -0.13
N GLN A 349 11.16 -6.72 0.12
CA GLN A 349 10.31 -7.72 0.76
C GLN A 349 10.04 -8.92 -0.17
N CYS A 350 9.71 -8.70 -1.44
CA CYS A 350 9.58 -9.79 -2.42
C CYS A 350 10.90 -10.57 -2.55
N TYR A 351 12.04 -9.89 -2.50
CA TYR A 351 13.34 -10.57 -2.52
C TYR A 351 13.57 -11.47 -1.30
N LEU A 352 13.09 -11.06 -0.12
CA LEU A 352 13.12 -11.92 1.09
C LEU A 352 12.21 -13.13 0.98
N MET A 353 11.11 -13.01 0.24
CA MET A 353 10.15 -14.10 0.02
C MET A 353 10.58 -15.07 -1.07
N LYS A 354 11.41 -14.63 -2.02
CA LYS A 354 11.81 -15.43 -3.17
C LYS A 354 12.41 -16.78 -2.76
N GLY A 355 11.80 -17.86 -3.28
CA GLY A 355 12.23 -19.24 -3.10
C GLY A 355 11.67 -19.93 -1.85
N LYS A 356 10.95 -19.21 -0.98
CA LYS A 356 10.28 -19.79 0.19
C LYS A 356 9.13 -20.69 -0.22
N THR A 357 8.93 -21.77 0.53
CA THR A 357 7.81 -22.70 0.35
C THR A 357 6.73 -22.41 1.38
N VAL A 358 5.51 -22.09 0.94
CA VAL A 358 4.38 -21.80 1.84
C VAL A 358 3.27 -22.81 1.62
N LEU A 359 2.74 -23.35 2.71
CA LEU A 359 1.55 -24.19 2.71
C LEU A 359 0.29 -23.30 2.77
N ILE A 360 -0.63 -23.50 1.83
CA ILE A 360 -1.94 -22.84 1.81
C ILE A 360 -3.01 -23.90 2.00
N ILE A 361 -3.89 -23.69 2.99
CA ILE A 361 -5.04 -24.56 3.26
C ILE A 361 -6.31 -23.87 2.79
N GLY A 362 -7.04 -24.52 1.88
CA GLY A 362 -8.22 -23.97 1.23
C GLY A 362 -7.85 -22.97 0.15
N ALA A 363 -8.15 -23.30 -1.11
CA ALA A 363 -7.88 -22.43 -2.24
C ALA A 363 -8.87 -21.26 -2.33
N GLY A 364 -10.07 -21.43 -1.76
CA GLY A 364 -11.18 -20.50 -1.86
C GLY A 364 -11.74 -20.38 -3.29
N GLY A 365 -12.85 -19.65 -3.42
CA GLY A 365 -13.53 -19.49 -4.71
C GLY A 365 -12.86 -18.52 -5.70
N TYR A 366 -13.59 -18.18 -6.76
CA TYR A 366 -13.16 -17.27 -7.84
C TYR A 366 -12.55 -15.95 -7.32
N SER A 367 -13.15 -15.39 -6.26
CA SER A 367 -12.68 -14.17 -5.60
C SER A 367 -11.24 -14.21 -5.09
N LYS A 368 -10.62 -15.39 -4.95
CA LYS A 368 -9.24 -15.59 -4.46
C LYS A 368 -8.21 -15.81 -5.57
N THR A 369 -8.60 -15.72 -6.84
CA THR A 369 -7.68 -15.91 -7.99
C THR A 369 -6.40 -15.06 -7.89
N PHE A 370 -6.51 -13.83 -7.38
CA PHE A 370 -5.38 -12.91 -7.22
C PHE A 370 -4.27 -13.45 -6.29
N VAL A 371 -4.58 -14.36 -5.37
CA VAL A 371 -3.61 -14.92 -4.41
C VAL A 371 -2.52 -15.70 -5.16
N TRP A 372 -2.91 -16.50 -6.15
CA TRP A 372 -2.02 -17.38 -6.92
C TRP A 372 -1.12 -16.58 -7.86
N GLU A 373 -1.69 -15.58 -8.53
CA GLU A 373 -0.94 -14.64 -9.37
C GLU A 373 0.09 -13.87 -8.53
N ALA A 374 -0.31 -13.39 -7.35
CA ALA A 374 0.56 -12.66 -6.45
C ALA A 374 1.68 -13.54 -5.87
N ALA A 375 1.37 -14.77 -5.46
CA ALA A 375 2.38 -15.73 -4.96
C ALA A 375 3.51 -15.96 -5.98
N THR A 376 3.15 -16.07 -7.26
CA THR A 376 4.12 -16.17 -8.37
C THR A 376 4.98 -14.91 -8.47
N GLN A 377 4.38 -13.72 -8.36
CA GLN A 377 5.10 -12.44 -8.39
C GLN A 377 6.04 -12.26 -7.19
N TYR A 378 5.67 -12.79 -6.03
CA TYR A 378 6.52 -12.81 -4.84
C TYR A 378 7.65 -13.85 -4.93
N GLY A 379 7.61 -14.75 -5.93
CA GLY A 379 8.57 -15.82 -6.13
C GLY A 379 8.45 -16.93 -5.09
N LEU A 380 7.26 -17.15 -4.54
CA LEU A 380 6.96 -18.24 -3.61
C LEU A 380 6.81 -19.56 -4.35
N LYS A 381 7.10 -20.65 -3.64
CA LYS A 381 6.65 -22.00 -3.99
C LYS A 381 5.47 -22.35 -3.08
N ILE A 382 4.42 -22.92 -3.64
CA ILE A 382 3.18 -23.17 -2.94
C ILE A 382 2.92 -24.67 -2.82
N MET A 383 2.57 -25.09 -1.60
CA MET A 383 1.93 -26.35 -1.30
C MET A 383 0.46 -26.06 -1.04
N LEU A 384 -0.46 -26.65 -1.80
CA LEU A 384 -1.89 -26.40 -1.66
C LEU A 384 -2.62 -27.65 -1.16
N VAL A 385 -3.46 -27.47 -0.13
CA VAL A 385 -4.46 -28.44 0.30
C VAL A 385 -5.84 -27.93 -0.11
N GLU A 386 -6.59 -28.73 -0.87
CA GLU A 386 -7.91 -28.35 -1.38
C GLU A 386 -8.83 -29.57 -1.51
N SER A 387 -10.13 -29.38 -1.30
CA SER A 387 -11.18 -30.37 -1.47
C SER A 387 -11.40 -30.75 -2.93
N ASP A 388 -11.50 -29.77 -3.82
CA ASP A 388 -11.75 -29.98 -5.23
C ASP A 388 -10.46 -30.36 -5.97
N SER A 389 -10.36 -31.63 -6.32
CA SER A 389 -9.25 -32.16 -7.13
C SER A 389 -9.12 -31.51 -8.52
N SER A 390 -10.18 -30.85 -9.01
CA SER A 390 -10.22 -30.15 -10.29
C SER A 390 -10.01 -28.63 -10.19
N HIS A 391 -9.79 -28.12 -8.97
CA HIS A 391 -9.65 -26.69 -8.71
C HIS A 391 -8.55 -26.07 -9.57
N PHE A 392 -8.80 -24.89 -10.15
CA PHE A 392 -7.89 -24.26 -11.12
C PHE A 392 -6.48 -24.01 -10.53
N ALA A 393 -6.41 -23.68 -9.24
CA ALA A 393 -5.16 -23.40 -8.53
C ALA A 393 -4.22 -24.61 -8.48
N SER A 394 -4.72 -25.85 -8.58
CA SER A 394 -3.89 -27.07 -8.63
C SER A 394 -2.85 -27.05 -9.75
N ARG A 395 -3.11 -26.30 -10.83
CA ARG A 395 -2.21 -26.15 -11.99
C ARG A 395 -1.22 -25.00 -11.86
N LEU A 396 -1.36 -24.18 -10.81
CA LEU A 396 -0.56 -22.98 -10.56
C LEU A 396 0.45 -23.16 -9.43
N VAL A 397 0.43 -24.31 -8.74
CA VAL A 397 1.22 -24.58 -7.52
C VAL A 397 2.21 -25.72 -7.74
N GLU A 398 3.29 -25.74 -6.97
CA GLU A 398 4.33 -26.78 -7.06
C GLU A 398 3.89 -28.13 -6.48
N TYR A 399 3.08 -28.10 -5.41
CA TYR A 399 2.61 -29.30 -4.73
C TYR A 399 1.12 -29.18 -4.42
N PHE A 400 0.38 -30.26 -4.66
CA PHE A 400 -1.07 -30.30 -4.48
C PHE A 400 -1.48 -31.55 -3.71
N PHE A 401 -2.30 -31.37 -2.69
CA PHE A 401 -2.89 -32.42 -1.87
C PHE A 401 -4.41 -32.34 -1.93
N PRO A 402 -5.07 -33.19 -2.73
CA PRO A 402 -6.52 -33.26 -2.73
C PRO A 402 -7.01 -33.90 -1.43
N LEU A 403 -7.89 -33.20 -0.73
CA LEU A 403 -8.49 -33.62 0.53
C LEU A 403 -10.02 -33.51 0.43
N PRO A 404 -10.71 -34.46 -0.21
CA PRO A 404 -12.14 -34.29 -0.58
C PRO A 404 -13.08 -34.00 0.59
N ASP A 405 -12.73 -34.48 1.78
CA ASP A 405 -13.47 -34.28 3.03
C ASP A 405 -13.04 -33.04 3.82
N LEU A 406 -12.18 -32.17 3.25
CA LEU A 406 -11.73 -30.90 3.85
C LEU A 406 -12.88 -29.99 4.33
N PRO A 407 -14.06 -29.90 3.66
CA PRO A 407 -15.12 -29.02 4.15
C PRO A 407 -15.80 -29.50 5.45
N ASP A 408 -15.52 -30.73 5.92
CA ASP A 408 -15.99 -31.24 7.22
C ASP A 408 -15.01 -30.83 8.33
N HIS A 409 -15.21 -29.63 8.88
CA HIS A 409 -14.34 -29.07 9.91
C HIS A 409 -14.50 -29.71 11.29
N GLY A 410 -15.49 -30.59 11.47
CA GLY A 410 -15.55 -31.50 12.61
C GLY A 410 -14.39 -32.51 12.63
N ARG A 411 -13.63 -32.64 11.53
CA ARG A 411 -12.51 -33.58 11.37
C ARG A 411 -11.16 -32.89 11.20
N ASP A 412 -11.06 -31.60 11.52
CA ASP A 412 -9.84 -30.79 11.38
C ASP A 412 -8.59 -31.43 12.04
N ASP A 413 -8.73 -32.11 13.20
CA ASP A 413 -7.60 -32.83 13.81
C ASP A 413 -7.09 -33.99 12.92
N GLN A 414 -8.00 -34.73 12.29
CA GLN A 414 -7.66 -35.83 11.37
C GLN A 414 -7.08 -35.28 10.07
N HIS A 415 -7.64 -34.19 9.56
CA HIS A 415 -7.10 -33.48 8.40
C HIS A 415 -5.69 -32.98 8.67
N CYS A 416 -5.46 -32.37 9.84
CA CYS A 416 -4.14 -31.91 10.26
C CYS A 416 -3.11 -33.05 10.25
N ALA A 417 -3.45 -34.21 10.83
CA ALA A 417 -2.57 -35.38 10.82
C ALA A 417 -2.22 -35.82 9.39
N ARG A 418 -3.23 -35.94 8.51
CA ARG A 418 -3.03 -36.33 7.09
C ARG A 418 -2.17 -35.31 6.32
N ILE A 419 -2.35 -34.02 6.57
CA ILE A 419 -1.55 -32.95 5.96
C ILE A 419 -0.10 -33.03 6.45
N CYS A 420 0.12 -33.27 7.74
CA CYS A 420 1.47 -33.43 8.29
C CYS A 420 2.18 -34.67 7.70
N GLU A 421 1.50 -35.81 7.64
CA GLU A 421 2.01 -37.02 6.99
C GLU A 421 2.37 -36.78 5.51
N TRP A 422 1.53 -36.04 4.78
CA TRP A 422 1.80 -35.66 3.40
C TRP A 422 3.05 -34.78 3.29
N VAL A 423 3.16 -33.72 4.09
CA VAL A 423 4.34 -32.84 4.11
C VAL A 423 5.63 -33.63 4.43
N GLU A 424 5.57 -34.51 5.42
CA GLU A 424 6.68 -35.40 5.80
C GLU A 424 7.06 -36.35 4.66
N SER A 425 6.08 -36.91 3.94
CA SER A 425 6.31 -37.83 2.81
C SER A 425 7.10 -37.17 1.67
N LEU A 426 6.94 -35.86 1.48
CA LEU A 426 7.65 -35.08 0.48
C LEU A 426 9.09 -34.72 0.92
N ARG A 427 9.43 -34.94 2.20
CA ARG A 427 10.71 -34.53 2.81
C ARG A 427 10.99 -33.03 2.62
N LEU A 428 9.93 -32.23 2.66
CA LEU A 428 10.00 -30.78 2.58
C LEU A 428 9.63 -30.18 3.93
N GLN A 429 10.23 -29.04 4.24
CA GLN A 429 9.84 -28.22 5.37
C GLN A 429 9.32 -26.90 4.84
N PRO A 430 8.00 -26.61 4.92
CA PRO A 430 7.49 -25.31 4.54
C PRO A 430 8.07 -24.22 5.44
N ASP A 431 8.35 -23.04 4.87
CA ASP A 431 8.77 -21.85 5.60
C ASP A 431 7.61 -21.24 6.42
N GLY A 432 6.36 -21.49 6.03
CA GLY A 432 5.17 -20.98 6.69
C GLY A 432 3.88 -21.64 6.21
N CYS A 433 2.79 -21.43 6.94
CA CYS A 433 1.46 -21.90 6.58
C CYS A 433 0.44 -20.76 6.74
N VAL A 434 -0.47 -20.59 5.79
CA VAL A 434 -1.45 -19.50 5.76
C VAL A 434 -2.77 -19.95 5.15
N CYS A 435 -3.84 -19.23 5.46
CA CYS A 435 -5.16 -19.44 4.89
C CYS A 435 -5.79 -18.09 4.50
N PHE A 436 -6.51 -18.08 3.37
CA PHE A 436 -7.28 -16.92 2.90
C PHE A 436 -8.78 -17.22 2.77
N TRP A 437 -9.19 -18.41 3.23
CA TRP A 437 -10.57 -18.87 3.27
C TRP A 437 -11.02 -19.01 4.71
N ASP A 438 -12.17 -18.45 5.07
CA ASP A 438 -12.54 -18.32 6.48
C ASP A 438 -12.69 -19.66 7.20
N ASP A 439 -13.20 -20.67 6.50
CA ASP A 439 -13.53 -21.96 7.12
C ASP A 439 -12.27 -22.75 7.51
N CYS A 440 -11.16 -22.52 6.80
CA CYS A 440 -9.91 -23.26 6.97
C CYS A 440 -8.93 -22.61 7.97
N VAL A 441 -9.29 -21.50 8.63
CA VAL A 441 -8.38 -20.78 9.54
C VAL A 441 -7.98 -21.62 10.77
N VAL A 442 -8.91 -22.43 11.30
CA VAL A 442 -8.63 -23.33 12.43
C VAL A 442 -7.67 -24.43 11.99
N LEU A 443 -7.99 -25.17 10.92
CA LEU A 443 -7.11 -26.19 10.36
C LEU A 443 -5.70 -25.66 10.08
N ALA A 444 -5.58 -24.45 9.50
CA ALA A 444 -4.29 -23.81 9.28
C ALA A 444 -3.51 -23.57 10.57
N SER A 445 -4.18 -23.18 11.65
CA SER A 445 -3.56 -23.00 12.96
C SER A 445 -3.11 -24.33 13.59
N LEU A 446 -3.89 -25.41 13.43
CA LEU A 446 -3.55 -26.76 13.89
C LEU A 446 -2.32 -27.30 13.16
N VAL A 447 -2.26 -27.10 11.84
CA VAL A 447 -1.11 -27.47 11.02
C VAL A 447 0.12 -26.64 11.37
N CYS A 448 -0.03 -25.33 11.60
CA CYS A 448 1.07 -24.50 12.09
C CYS A 448 1.65 -25.05 13.40
N LYS A 449 0.78 -25.35 14.37
CA LYS A 449 1.19 -25.91 15.66
C LYS A 449 1.89 -27.26 15.51
N SER A 450 1.34 -28.16 14.70
CA SER A 450 1.87 -29.52 14.51
C SER A 450 3.22 -29.54 13.80
N LEU A 451 3.43 -28.64 12.82
CA LEU A 451 4.69 -28.51 12.08
C LEU A 451 5.70 -27.55 12.72
N GLY A 452 5.37 -26.94 13.87
CA GLY A 452 6.23 -25.95 14.53
C GLY A 452 6.43 -24.65 13.73
N LEU A 453 5.46 -24.30 12.88
CA LEU A 453 5.45 -23.07 12.10
C LEU A 453 4.87 -21.91 12.91
N ARG A 454 5.21 -20.69 12.49
CA ARG A 454 4.64 -19.48 13.11
C ARG A 454 3.18 -19.32 12.69
N GLY A 455 2.32 -19.06 13.66
CA GLY A 455 0.90 -18.79 13.46
C GLY A 455 0.21 -18.49 14.79
N ALA A 456 -1.03 -18.02 14.73
CA ALA A 456 -1.83 -17.85 15.94
C ALA A 456 -2.13 -19.23 16.57
N PRO A 457 -2.16 -19.33 17.91
CA PRO A 457 -2.53 -20.57 18.59
C PRO A 457 -3.95 -21.03 18.20
N PRO A 458 -4.23 -22.33 18.08
CA PRO A 458 -5.57 -22.83 17.73
C PRO A 458 -6.67 -22.32 18.66
N GLU A 459 -6.41 -22.25 19.96
CA GLU A 459 -7.37 -21.72 20.95
C GLU A 459 -7.76 -20.26 20.65
N ALA A 460 -6.79 -19.43 20.25
CA ALA A 460 -7.04 -18.03 19.88
C ALA A 460 -7.89 -17.90 18.61
N ILE A 461 -7.63 -18.78 17.62
CA ILE A 461 -8.41 -18.83 16.39
C ILE A 461 -9.84 -19.33 16.66
N HIS A 462 -10.02 -20.35 17.51
CA HIS A 462 -11.35 -20.81 17.92
C HIS A 462 -12.15 -19.71 18.61
N ILE A 463 -11.53 -18.98 19.55
CA ILE A 463 -12.18 -17.85 20.22
C ILE A 463 -12.67 -16.82 19.19
N ALA A 464 -11.84 -16.48 18.20
CA ALA A 464 -12.17 -15.48 17.18
C ALA A 464 -13.20 -15.95 16.14
N LYS A 465 -13.17 -17.23 15.76
CA LYS A 465 -14.05 -17.81 14.72
C LYS A 465 -15.48 -18.06 15.24
N GLU A 466 -15.62 -18.38 16.53
CA GLU A 466 -16.91 -18.57 17.20
C GLU A 466 -17.39 -17.23 17.78
N LYS A 467 -18.41 -16.63 17.16
CA LYS A 467 -18.83 -15.24 17.41
C LYS A 467 -19.26 -14.99 18.85
N SER A 468 -20.08 -15.87 19.43
CA SER A 468 -20.52 -15.77 20.82
C SER A 468 -19.34 -15.94 21.78
N ARG A 469 -18.45 -16.90 21.51
CA ARG A 469 -17.25 -17.13 22.30
C ARG A 469 -16.31 -15.94 22.29
N THR A 470 -16.15 -15.25 21.16
CA THR A 470 -15.38 -13.99 21.10
C THR A 470 -15.92 -12.99 22.14
N HIS A 471 -17.22 -12.73 22.14
CA HIS A 471 -17.82 -11.75 23.04
C HIS A 471 -17.79 -12.17 24.50
N LEU A 472 -18.13 -13.43 24.81
CA LEU A 472 -18.08 -13.97 26.17
C LEU A 472 -16.65 -13.95 26.73
N HIS A 473 -15.66 -14.23 25.88
CA HIS A 473 -14.24 -14.12 26.23
C HIS A 473 -13.86 -12.69 26.60
N LEU A 474 -14.24 -11.71 25.78
CA LEU A 474 -13.95 -10.29 26.05
C LEU A 474 -14.64 -9.78 27.31
N LEU A 475 -15.85 -10.24 27.59
CA LEU A 475 -16.62 -9.90 28.79
C LEU A 475 -16.10 -10.61 30.06
N GLY A 476 -15.19 -11.58 29.93
CA GLY A 476 -14.69 -12.38 31.05
C GLY A 476 -15.74 -13.37 31.60
N LEU A 477 -16.71 -13.76 30.78
CA LEU A 477 -17.82 -14.65 31.13
C LEU A 477 -17.61 -16.11 30.66
N GLN A 478 -16.46 -16.41 30.08
CA GLN A 478 -16.12 -17.76 29.68
C GLN A 478 -15.66 -18.57 30.90
N GLU A 479 -16.29 -19.72 31.17
CA GLU A 479 -15.78 -20.64 32.19
C GLU A 479 -14.40 -21.17 31.77
N PRO A 480 -13.41 -21.27 32.70
CA PRO A 480 -12.14 -21.91 32.41
C PRO A 480 -12.41 -23.34 31.92
N THR A 481 -11.79 -23.71 30.81
CA THR A 481 -11.98 -25.01 30.13
C THR A 481 -11.56 -26.18 31.04
N SER A 482 -12.47 -26.62 31.90
CA SER A 482 -12.43 -27.91 32.55
C SER A 482 -13.77 -28.61 32.38
N LYS A 483 -13.79 -29.58 31.45
CA LYS A 483 -14.79 -30.64 31.27
C LYS A 483 -16.22 -30.21 30.89
N ARG A 484 -16.47 -30.07 29.58
CA ARG A 484 -17.74 -30.57 29.01
C ARG A 484 -17.55 -32.06 28.65
N PRO A 485 -18.40 -32.99 29.12
CA PRO A 485 -18.28 -34.40 28.76
C PRO A 485 -18.87 -34.64 27.36
N GLY A 486 -18.12 -35.34 26.50
CA GLY A 486 -18.65 -35.89 25.24
C GLY A 486 -19.66 -37.03 25.49
N PRO A 487 -20.42 -37.43 24.47
CA PRO A 487 -21.52 -38.39 24.64
C PRO A 487 -20.97 -39.82 24.85
N HIS A 488 -21.36 -40.39 25.99
CA HIS A 488 -21.45 -41.83 26.32
C HIS A 488 -20.32 -42.79 25.91
N GLU A 489 -19.48 -43.16 26.87
CA GLU A 489 -19.08 -44.56 27.08
C GLU A 489 -19.22 -44.92 28.56
N GLY A 490 -19.94 -46.01 28.82
CA GLY A 490 -20.21 -46.49 30.18
C GLY A 490 -19.02 -47.24 30.76
N SER A 491 -18.60 -46.84 31.96
CA SER A 491 -17.91 -47.73 32.90
C SER A 491 -18.05 -47.20 34.34
N GLN A 492 -18.21 -48.14 35.27
CA GLN A 492 -18.48 -47.96 36.70
C GLN A 492 -17.28 -47.39 37.49
N PRO A 493 -17.50 -46.85 38.71
CA PRO A 493 -16.54 -46.00 39.38
C PRO A 493 -15.46 -46.82 40.10
N ALA A 494 -14.20 -46.37 40.00
CA ALA A 494 -13.11 -46.86 40.82
C ALA A 494 -12.49 -45.69 41.60
N ASP A 495 -12.66 -45.77 42.91
CA ASP A 495 -11.84 -45.29 44.02
C ASP A 495 -11.16 -43.91 43.93
N SER A 496 -11.69 -43.03 44.76
CA SER A 496 -11.06 -41.84 45.31
C SER A 496 -9.68 -42.14 45.90
N VAL A 497 -8.64 -41.54 45.34
CA VAL A 497 -7.41 -41.24 46.08
C VAL A 497 -7.34 -39.73 46.25
N ALA A 498 -7.64 -39.31 47.47
CA ALA A 498 -7.36 -37.98 47.95
C ALA A 498 -5.84 -37.75 47.94
N ILE A 499 -5.40 -36.69 47.27
CA ILE A 499 -4.16 -36.01 47.59
C ILE A 499 -4.55 -34.60 48.01
N GLU A 500 -4.66 -34.41 49.31
CA GLU A 500 -4.71 -33.09 49.94
C GLU A 500 -3.33 -32.42 49.86
N THR A 501 -3.36 -31.08 49.86
CA THR A 501 -2.27 -30.11 50.14
C THR A 501 -1.24 -29.91 49.01
N VAL A 502 -0.90 -28.70 48.54
CA VAL A 502 -0.80 -27.36 49.16
C VAL A 502 -0.97 -26.29 48.07
N LEU A 503 -1.85 -25.31 48.26
CA LEU A 503 -1.77 -23.99 47.59
C LEU A 503 -2.24 -22.92 48.58
N GLU A 504 -1.46 -22.73 49.64
CA GLU A 504 -1.23 -21.37 50.15
C GLU A 504 -0.09 -20.79 49.31
N LEU A 505 -0.37 -19.71 48.59
CA LEU A 505 0.53 -18.60 48.28
C LEU A 505 -0.30 -17.58 47.48
N GLU A 506 -1.25 -16.95 48.18
CA GLU A 506 -1.67 -15.61 47.82
C GLU A 506 -0.49 -14.65 48.03
N GLY A 507 -0.26 -13.79 47.05
CA GLY A 507 0.46 -12.53 47.27
C GLY A 507 1.91 -12.51 46.82
N GLU A 508 2.16 -12.58 45.50
CA GLU A 508 3.37 -11.96 44.91
C GLU A 508 3.32 -11.80 43.37
N SER A 509 2.20 -11.31 42.82
CA SER A 509 2.15 -10.92 41.38
C SER A 509 1.45 -9.58 41.10
N LEU A 510 1.16 -8.81 42.15
CA LEU A 510 0.51 -7.48 42.06
C LEU A 510 1.38 -6.33 42.61
N ARG A 511 2.69 -6.56 42.82
CA ARG A 511 3.64 -5.55 43.34
C ARG A 511 4.85 -5.27 42.44
N ALA A 512 4.74 -5.52 41.14
CA ALA A 512 5.74 -5.12 40.14
C ALA A 512 5.23 -4.07 39.13
N MET A 513 4.14 -3.37 39.45
CA MET A 513 3.57 -2.27 38.63
C MET A 513 3.39 -0.95 39.39
N MET A 514 3.82 -0.86 40.65
CA MET A 514 3.77 0.36 41.45
C MET A 514 5.03 0.49 42.30
N ASP A 515 6.13 0.94 41.69
CA ASP A 515 7.24 1.63 42.39
C ASP A 515 8.26 2.17 41.37
N PHE A 516 7.81 3.01 40.43
CA PHE A 516 8.71 3.83 39.62
C PHE A 516 8.25 5.29 39.45
N ASP A 517 7.46 5.80 40.41
CA ASP A 517 7.10 7.22 40.40
C ASP A 517 6.88 7.77 41.82
N ARG A 518 8.00 7.98 42.53
CA ARG A 518 8.11 8.91 43.67
C ARG A 518 9.55 8.94 44.19
N ARG A 519 10.33 9.92 43.74
CA ARG A 519 11.29 10.71 44.56
C ARG A 519 12.08 11.66 43.65
N GLU A 520 11.51 12.84 43.40
CA GLU A 520 12.31 14.06 43.27
C GLU A 520 11.85 15.05 44.34
N LYS A 521 12.72 15.28 45.32
CA LYS A 521 13.04 16.56 45.98
C LYS A 521 13.77 16.27 47.28
N VAL A 522 15.05 16.62 47.33
CA VAL A 522 15.69 17.56 48.28
C VAL A 522 17.19 17.49 48.00
N GLY A 523 17.82 18.66 47.84
CA GLY A 523 19.20 18.78 47.36
C GLY A 523 20.27 18.82 48.45
N LEU A 524 21.43 19.31 47.97
CA LEU A 524 22.66 19.75 48.64
C LEU A 524 23.87 18.79 48.68
N LYS A 525 24.90 19.25 47.95
CA LYS A 525 26.34 19.27 48.24
C LYS A 525 27.16 17.97 48.25
N GLY A 526 28.27 18.04 47.50
CA GLY A 526 29.59 17.76 48.06
C GLY A 526 30.45 16.72 47.35
N ASP A 527 31.40 17.23 46.55
CA ASP A 527 32.78 16.78 46.40
C ASP A 527 33.17 15.50 45.64
N ALA A 528 34.32 15.67 45.00
CA ALA A 528 34.99 14.83 44.03
C ALA A 528 35.70 13.61 44.64
N ALA A 529 35.83 12.54 43.84
CA ALA A 529 37.09 11.80 43.68
C ALA A 529 36.98 10.74 42.57
N GLU A 530 38.03 10.68 41.76
CA GLU A 530 38.37 9.62 40.81
C GLU A 530 38.62 8.28 41.54
N ASN A 531 38.20 7.14 40.97
CA ASN A 531 39.14 6.14 40.41
C ASN A 531 38.45 4.85 39.91
N HIS A 532 38.96 4.39 38.77
CA HIS A 532 39.06 3.04 38.21
C HIS A 532 38.16 1.87 38.67
N GLY A 533 37.54 1.23 37.66
CA GLY A 533 37.98 -0.13 37.31
C GLY A 533 36.96 -1.27 37.42
N ASN A 534 36.37 -1.60 36.27
CA ASN A 534 36.09 -2.96 35.78
C ASN A 534 34.82 -3.69 36.25
N GLY A 535 34.06 -4.21 35.27
CA GLY A 535 33.28 -5.45 35.42
C GLY A 535 31.80 -5.40 35.06
N ASN A 536 31.49 -5.85 33.84
CA ASN A 536 30.20 -6.38 33.36
C ASN A 536 28.96 -5.47 33.37
N SER A 537 28.59 -5.00 32.17
CA SER A 537 27.21 -4.62 31.84
C SER A 537 26.68 -5.48 30.71
N ASP A 538 25.68 -6.30 31.03
CA ASP A 538 24.73 -6.86 30.10
C ASP A 538 24.15 -5.74 29.22
N HIS A 539 24.43 -5.79 27.92
CA HIS A 539 23.88 -4.85 26.95
C HIS A 539 22.77 -5.53 26.14
N SER A 540 21.57 -5.57 26.72
CA SER A 540 20.33 -5.67 25.95
C SER A 540 20.23 -4.44 25.04
N SER A 541 20.41 -4.66 23.75
CA SER A 541 20.41 -3.61 22.72
C SER A 541 18.97 -3.09 22.49
N PRO A 542 18.73 -1.76 22.47
CA PRO A 542 17.42 -1.21 22.15
C PRO A 542 17.19 -1.29 20.63
N SER A 543 16.01 -1.78 20.24
CA SER A 543 15.58 -1.85 18.85
C SER A 543 15.02 -0.48 18.40
N PRO A 544 15.49 0.12 17.29
CA PRO A 544 15.00 1.42 16.84
C PRO A 544 13.80 1.27 15.91
N GLY A 545 12.75 2.07 16.15
CA GLY A 545 11.60 2.25 15.24
C GLY A 545 10.31 1.53 15.62
N SER A 546 10.14 1.07 16.87
CA SER A 546 8.86 0.50 17.29
C SER A 546 7.78 1.60 17.34
N PHE A 547 6.75 1.48 16.52
CA PHE A 547 5.45 2.02 16.87
C PHE A 547 5.02 1.28 18.14
N ARG A 548 5.21 1.91 19.30
CA ARG A 548 4.36 1.61 20.44
C ARG A 548 3.12 2.45 20.20
N PRO A 549 1.93 1.88 20.01
CA PRO A 549 0.74 2.67 20.25
C PRO A 549 0.96 3.30 21.62
N TRP A 550 0.83 4.62 21.70
CA TRP A 550 0.69 5.26 22.99
C TRP A 550 -0.56 4.59 23.57
N VAL A 551 -0.38 3.59 24.43
CA VAL A 551 -1.48 3.05 25.20
C VAL A 551 -1.66 4.12 26.25
N PRO A 552 -2.61 5.08 26.10
CA PRO A 552 -2.90 5.96 27.21
C PRO A 552 -3.08 5.06 28.44
N HIS A 553 -2.58 5.47 29.59
CA HIS A 553 -2.80 4.77 30.86
C HIS A 553 -4.30 4.62 31.24
N LEU A 554 -5.22 4.92 30.31
CA LEU A 554 -6.68 4.94 30.36
C LEU A 554 -7.32 4.30 29.12
N SER A 555 -6.67 3.35 28.46
CA SER A 555 -7.32 2.56 27.40
C SER A 555 -8.47 1.71 27.98
N PRO A 556 -9.65 1.66 27.34
CA PRO A 556 -10.75 0.82 27.81
C PRO A 556 -10.34 -0.66 27.89
N PRO A 557 -10.82 -1.42 28.89
CA PRO A 557 -10.58 -2.86 28.94
C PRO A 557 -11.30 -3.56 27.76
N PRO A 558 -10.83 -4.75 27.34
CA PRO A 558 -11.48 -5.50 26.25
C PRO A 558 -12.99 -5.72 26.44
N ALA A 559 -13.45 -5.90 27.68
CA ALA A 559 -14.86 -6.02 28.05
C ALA A 559 -15.72 -4.81 27.61
N ALA A 560 -15.14 -3.63 27.42
CA ALA A 560 -15.87 -2.45 26.95
C ALA A 560 -16.34 -2.57 25.49
N TYR A 561 -15.71 -3.46 24.71
CA TYR A 561 -16.02 -3.70 23.30
C TYR A 561 -16.95 -4.88 23.09
N GLY A 562 -17.02 -5.80 24.05
CA GLY A 562 -17.90 -6.97 24.02
C GLY A 562 -19.38 -6.58 23.99
N VAL A 563 -20.20 -7.47 23.43
CA VAL A 563 -21.64 -7.30 23.30
C VAL A 563 -22.30 -8.50 23.98
N PRO A 564 -23.32 -8.31 24.83
CA PRO A 564 -24.04 -9.43 25.41
C PRO A 564 -24.63 -10.33 24.31
N CYS A 565 -24.35 -11.62 24.41
CA CYS A 565 -24.78 -12.62 23.45
C CYS A 565 -24.87 -13.99 24.11
N ALA A 566 -25.59 -14.90 23.45
CA ALA A 566 -25.69 -16.31 23.82
C ALA A 566 -25.42 -17.21 22.60
N HIS A 567 -24.87 -18.40 22.86
CA HIS A 567 -24.83 -19.50 21.89
C HIS A 567 -26.19 -20.21 21.85
N VAL A 568 -26.66 -20.60 20.68
CA VAL A 568 -28.01 -21.11 20.45
C VAL A 568 -27.97 -22.30 19.48
N GLU A 569 -28.34 -23.47 19.99
CA GLU A 569 -28.56 -24.69 19.20
C GLU A 569 -30.04 -25.07 19.16
N ASN A 570 -30.81 -24.66 20.17
CA ASN A 570 -32.20 -25.04 20.31
C ASN A 570 -33.05 -23.92 20.95
N ALA A 571 -34.38 -24.13 20.96
CA ALA A 571 -35.33 -23.14 21.47
C ALA A 571 -35.26 -22.92 23.00
N GLN A 572 -34.66 -23.83 23.76
CA GLN A 572 -34.43 -23.65 25.20
C GLN A 572 -33.28 -22.66 25.43
N ASP A 573 -32.20 -22.75 24.65
CA ASP A 573 -31.08 -21.80 24.72
C ASP A 573 -31.56 -20.36 24.49
N LEU A 574 -32.51 -20.15 23.56
CA LEU A 574 -33.13 -18.82 23.34
C LEU A 574 -33.87 -18.29 24.57
N LYS A 575 -34.55 -19.16 25.33
CA LYS A 575 -35.23 -18.76 26.56
C LYS A 575 -34.22 -18.40 27.63
N ASP A 576 -33.16 -19.21 27.75
CA ASP A 576 -32.10 -19.01 28.74
C ASP A 576 -31.27 -17.76 28.43
N ALA A 577 -31.00 -17.48 27.16
CA ALA A 577 -30.35 -16.24 26.70
C ALA A 577 -31.11 -14.98 27.17
N VAL A 578 -32.44 -14.99 27.09
CA VAL A 578 -33.28 -13.84 27.47
C VAL A 578 -33.50 -13.77 28.99
N GLN A 579 -33.71 -14.91 29.65
CA GLN A 579 -34.08 -14.97 31.06
C GLN A 579 -32.90 -14.98 32.02
N GLN A 580 -31.81 -15.65 31.65
CA GLN A 580 -30.65 -15.92 32.50
C GLN A 580 -29.44 -15.09 32.08
N GLU A 581 -29.17 -14.98 30.77
CA GLU A 581 -28.01 -14.25 30.25
C GLU A 581 -28.30 -12.77 29.96
N GLY A 582 -29.57 -12.38 30.00
CA GLY A 582 -30.01 -10.99 29.97
C GLY A 582 -29.96 -10.32 28.59
N VAL A 583 -29.91 -11.08 27.49
CA VAL A 583 -29.93 -10.56 26.12
C VAL A 583 -31.28 -9.87 25.84
N ARG A 584 -31.25 -8.62 25.41
CA ARG A 584 -32.46 -7.79 25.20
C ARG A 584 -32.84 -7.65 23.74
N PHE A 585 -34.14 -7.54 23.49
CA PHE A 585 -34.68 -7.21 22.17
C PHE A 585 -34.72 -5.68 21.93
N PRO A 586 -34.54 -5.21 20.68
CA PRO A 586 -34.26 -6.03 19.49
C PRO A 586 -32.86 -6.67 19.55
N ALA A 587 -32.75 -7.88 19.02
CA ALA A 587 -31.51 -8.66 18.98
C ALA A 587 -31.21 -9.08 17.54
N ILE A 588 -29.96 -9.45 17.28
CA ILE A 588 -29.49 -10.03 16.03
C ILE A 588 -29.29 -11.53 16.24
N MET A 589 -29.91 -12.34 15.39
CA MET A 589 -29.58 -13.75 15.23
C MET A 589 -28.68 -13.91 14.01
N LYS A 590 -27.57 -14.63 14.16
CA LYS A 590 -26.65 -14.96 13.07
C LYS A 590 -26.02 -16.34 13.28
N LEU A 591 -25.57 -16.99 12.21
CA LEU A 591 -24.83 -18.25 12.29
C LEU A 591 -23.51 -18.05 13.05
N GLU A 592 -23.18 -19.01 13.93
CA GLU A 592 -22.02 -18.95 14.81
C GLU A 592 -20.72 -18.86 14.00
N TYR A 593 -20.58 -19.76 13.03
CA TYR A 593 -19.43 -19.86 12.14
C TYR A 593 -19.67 -19.22 10.76
N GLY A 594 -20.87 -18.64 10.58
CA GLY A 594 -21.38 -18.04 9.36
C GLY A 594 -20.51 -16.97 8.70
N ALA A 595 -20.61 -16.82 7.38
CA ALA A 595 -20.05 -15.69 6.62
C ALA A 595 -21.10 -15.07 5.67
N GLY A 596 -20.78 -13.91 5.08
CA GLY A 596 -21.58 -13.32 3.99
C GLY A 596 -22.96 -12.76 4.39
N ALA A 597 -23.17 -12.53 5.69
CA ALA A 597 -24.48 -12.19 6.27
C ALA A 597 -25.59 -13.24 6.05
N VAL A 598 -25.23 -14.46 5.63
CA VAL A 598 -26.19 -15.54 5.44
C VAL A 598 -26.80 -15.96 6.78
N GLY A 599 -28.12 -16.06 6.82
CA GLY A 599 -28.87 -16.40 8.04
C GLY A 599 -28.98 -15.27 9.08
N VAL A 600 -28.46 -14.07 8.80
CA VAL A 600 -28.57 -12.92 9.73
C VAL A 600 -29.99 -12.35 9.72
N LYS A 601 -30.56 -12.13 10.91
CA LYS A 601 -31.88 -11.49 11.07
C LYS A 601 -31.96 -10.69 12.37
N GLN A 602 -32.58 -9.52 12.29
CA GLN A 602 -33.02 -8.79 13.47
C GLN A 602 -34.36 -9.35 13.95
N VAL A 603 -34.41 -9.73 15.22
CA VAL A 603 -35.59 -10.29 15.89
C VAL A 603 -36.06 -9.32 16.99
N GLY A 604 -37.37 -9.08 17.03
CA GLY A 604 -38.01 -8.20 18.00
C GLY A 604 -38.56 -8.93 19.23
N SER A 605 -38.64 -10.26 19.19
CA SER A 605 -39.21 -11.07 20.26
C SER A 605 -38.64 -12.50 20.27
N LEU A 606 -38.88 -13.22 21.37
CA LEU A 606 -38.52 -14.63 21.50
C LEU A 606 -39.25 -15.51 20.48
N GLU A 607 -40.51 -15.18 20.15
CA GLU A 607 -41.29 -15.91 19.15
C GLU A 607 -40.65 -15.78 17.76
N GLU A 608 -40.29 -14.55 17.36
CA GLU A 608 -39.61 -14.32 16.08
C GLU A 608 -38.24 -15.02 16.02
N ALA A 609 -37.54 -15.11 17.15
CA ALA A 609 -36.27 -15.81 17.27
C ALA A 609 -36.43 -17.32 17.08
N VAL A 610 -37.40 -17.94 17.75
CA VAL A 610 -37.71 -19.38 17.59
C VAL A 610 -38.09 -19.70 16.15
N THR A 611 -38.97 -18.91 15.54
CA THR A 611 -39.34 -19.10 14.13
C THR A 611 -38.15 -19.00 13.19
N HIS A 612 -37.22 -18.09 13.45
CA HIS A 612 -36.01 -17.95 12.64
C HIS A 612 -35.06 -19.14 12.82
N LEU A 613 -34.87 -19.60 14.05
CA LEU A 613 -34.06 -20.79 14.35
C LEU A 613 -34.59 -22.03 13.61
N GLU A 614 -35.90 -22.28 13.68
CA GLU A 614 -36.56 -23.39 12.99
C GLU A 614 -36.39 -23.31 11.47
N LYS A 615 -36.44 -22.09 10.91
CA LYS A 615 -36.20 -21.87 9.48
C LYS A 615 -34.76 -22.24 9.09
N ILE A 616 -33.77 -21.68 9.78
CA ILE A 616 -32.35 -21.93 9.47
C ILE A 616 -32.00 -23.41 9.65
N ALA A 617 -32.51 -24.07 10.69
CA ALA A 617 -32.33 -25.50 10.90
C ALA A 617 -32.91 -26.37 9.77
N GLY A 618 -33.92 -25.88 9.04
CA GLY A 618 -34.48 -26.55 7.86
C GLY A 618 -33.69 -26.28 6.58
N ASP A 619 -33.29 -25.02 6.37
CA ASP A 619 -32.72 -24.52 5.12
C ASP A 619 -31.21 -24.74 4.99
N LEU A 620 -30.47 -24.70 6.11
CA LEU A 620 -29.01 -24.71 6.15
C LEU A 620 -28.51 -25.78 7.13
N ARG A 621 -28.38 -27.02 6.67
CA ARG A 621 -28.03 -28.18 7.50
C ARG A 621 -26.60 -28.64 7.31
N GLU A 622 -26.11 -28.62 6.08
CA GLU A 622 -24.77 -29.08 5.72
C GLU A 622 -24.12 -28.19 4.66
N GLU A 623 -22.80 -28.30 4.51
CA GLU A 623 -21.99 -27.47 3.60
C GLU A 623 -22.46 -27.49 2.14
N THR A 624 -23.09 -28.58 1.69
CA THR A 624 -23.65 -28.68 0.34
C THR A 624 -24.93 -27.87 0.13
N ASP A 625 -25.62 -27.46 1.19
CA ASP A 625 -26.81 -26.60 1.08
C ASP A 625 -26.42 -25.18 0.67
N TYR A 626 -25.29 -24.70 1.18
CA TYR A 626 -24.70 -23.41 0.82
C TYR A 626 -23.19 -23.44 1.06
N PRO A 627 -22.37 -23.71 0.03
CA PRO A 627 -20.93 -23.81 0.19
C PRO A 627 -20.28 -22.48 0.56
N GLY A 628 -19.32 -22.53 1.48
CA GLY A 628 -18.41 -21.42 1.76
C GLY A 628 -18.86 -20.42 2.81
N ILE A 629 -19.95 -20.73 3.52
CA ILE A 629 -20.46 -19.88 4.62
C ILE A 629 -20.19 -20.48 6.01
N GLY A 630 -19.41 -21.55 6.10
CA GLY A 630 -19.01 -22.15 7.37
C GLY A 630 -19.97 -23.20 7.95
N LEU A 631 -20.84 -23.81 7.14
CA LEU A 631 -21.72 -24.90 7.60
C LEU A 631 -20.96 -26.21 7.87
N GLY A 632 -19.74 -26.34 7.36
CA GLY A 632 -18.78 -27.38 7.76
C GLY A 632 -18.47 -27.43 9.26
N TRP A 633 -18.79 -26.36 10.01
CA TRP A 633 -18.67 -26.28 11.47
C TRP A 633 -20.00 -26.58 12.19
N GLY A 634 -21.09 -26.72 11.45
CA GLY A 634 -22.45 -26.83 11.95
C GLY A 634 -23.28 -25.56 11.76
N ASN A 635 -24.58 -25.65 12.08
CA ASN A 635 -25.56 -24.58 11.87
C ASN A 635 -26.02 -23.91 13.18
N ALA A 636 -25.22 -24.02 14.23
CA ALA A 636 -25.44 -23.29 15.48
C ALA A 636 -25.52 -21.78 15.23
N MET A 637 -26.26 -21.09 16.07
CA MET A 637 -26.51 -19.66 15.97
C MET A 637 -26.02 -18.92 17.21
N THR A 638 -25.84 -17.61 17.10
CA THR A 638 -25.77 -16.70 18.24
C THR A 638 -26.96 -15.75 18.26
N LEU A 639 -27.49 -15.48 19.45
CA LEU A 639 -28.39 -14.37 19.73
C LEU A 639 -27.59 -13.26 20.42
N MET A 640 -27.41 -12.12 19.75
CA MET A 640 -26.60 -10.99 20.22
C MET A 640 -27.45 -9.72 20.34
N GLU A 641 -27.21 -8.88 21.35
CA GLU A 641 -27.89 -7.59 21.43
C GLU A 641 -27.67 -6.73 20.18
N PHE A 642 -28.70 -6.02 19.73
CA PHE A 642 -28.58 -5.13 18.59
C PHE A 642 -27.67 -3.93 18.90
N VAL A 643 -26.61 -3.76 18.09
CA VAL A 643 -25.69 -2.63 18.19
C VAL A 643 -25.96 -1.61 17.09
N GLY A 644 -26.46 -0.44 17.48
CA GLY A 644 -26.63 0.70 16.58
C GLY A 644 -25.31 1.44 16.27
N GLY A 645 -25.38 2.47 15.42
CA GLY A 645 -24.21 3.28 15.03
C GLY A 645 -23.74 3.00 13.61
N THR A 646 -22.64 3.64 13.21
CA THR A 646 -22.03 3.43 11.88
C THR A 646 -21.07 2.25 11.93
N GLU A 647 -20.98 1.50 10.84
CA GLU A 647 -20.19 0.27 10.74
C GLU A 647 -18.86 0.53 10.04
N HIS A 648 -17.82 -0.15 10.51
CA HIS A 648 -16.44 0.05 10.08
C HIS A 648 -15.68 -1.26 10.13
N ASP A 649 -14.79 -1.44 9.17
CA ASP A 649 -13.82 -2.53 9.21
C ASP A 649 -12.43 -1.98 9.51
N VAL A 650 -11.69 -2.72 10.32
CA VAL A 650 -10.29 -2.43 10.63
C VAL A 650 -9.43 -3.62 10.21
N ASP A 651 -8.70 -3.47 9.11
CA ASP A 651 -7.67 -4.43 8.70
C ASP A 651 -6.38 -4.15 9.49
N LEU A 652 -6.06 -5.04 10.41
CA LEU A 652 -4.88 -5.02 11.26
C LEU A 652 -3.79 -5.95 10.74
N LEU A 653 -2.54 -5.53 10.88
CA LEU A 653 -1.37 -6.37 10.70
C LEU A 653 -0.60 -6.42 12.02
N LEU A 654 -0.49 -7.62 12.60
CA LEU A 654 0.23 -7.86 13.85
C LEU A 654 1.44 -8.77 13.63
N PHE A 655 2.55 -8.45 14.30
CA PHE A 655 3.74 -9.29 14.37
C PHE A 655 4.32 -9.24 15.79
N ASP A 656 4.50 -10.39 16.44
CA ASP A 656 4.88 -10.47 17.87
C ASP A 656 3.96 -9.64 18.79
N GLY A 657 2.68 -9.55 18.46
CA GLY A 657 1.68 -8.75 19.18
C GLY A 657 1.85 -7.23 19.00
N ARG A 658 2.73 -6.78 18.11
CA ARG A 658 2.92 -5.36 17.78
C ARG A 658 2.05 -4.98 16.58
N LEU A 659 1.45 -3.79 16.65
CA LEU A 659 0.70 -3.24 15.54
C LEU A 659 1.64 -2.68 14.47
N GLU A 660 1.77 -3.40 13.35
CA GLU A 660 2.59 -3.00 12.21
C GLU A 660 1.78 -2.18 11.19
N GLY A 661 0.47 -2.41 11.10
CA GLY A 661 -0.42 -1.61 10.25
C GLY A 661 -1.90 -1.71 10.65
N ALA A 662 -2.65 -0.65 10.36
CA ALA A 662 -4.10 -0.58 10.57
C ALA A 662 -4.75 0.29 9.49
N PHE A 663 -5.80 -0.21 8.84
CA PHE A 663 -6.53 0.51 7.80
C PHE A 663 -8.02 0.45 8.10
N VAL A 664 -8.69 1.60 8.05
CA VAL A 664 -10.11 1.72 8.42
C VAL A 664 -10.94 2.06 7.18
N SER A 665 -11.96 1.25 6.89
CA SER A 665 -13.04 1.53 5.93
C SER A 665 -14.36 1.80 6.64
N ASP A 666 -15.18 2.65 6.04
CA ASP A 666 -16.57 2.86 6.46
C ASP A 666 -17.49 1.97 5.62
N ASN A 667 -18.47 1.34 6.27
CA ASN A 667 -19.54 0.60 5.61
C ASN A 667 -20.83 1.43 5.57
N GLY A 668 -21.48 1.38 4.41
CA GLY A 668 -22.80 1.96 4.19
C GLY A 668 -23.88 1.20 4.98
N PRO A 669 -25.10 1.72 5.04
CA PRO A 669 -26.19 1.04 5.74
C PRO A 669 -26.50 -0.30 5.06
N THR A 670 -26.57 -1.37 5.84
CA THR A 670 -26.90 -2.71 5.35
C THR A 670 -28.33 -2.79 4.81
N ARG A 671 -28.59 -3.71 3.87
CA ARG A 671 -29.95 -3.97 3.38
C ARG A 671 -30.72 -4.90 4.33
N LEU A 672 -31.79 -4.37 4.90
CA LEU A 672 -32.70 -5.15 5.73
C LEU A 672 -33.63 -6.01 4.85
N PRO A 673 -34.05 -7.21 5.33
CA PRO A 673 -33.76 -7.79 6.65
C PRO A 673 -32.47 -8.63 6.74
N ALA A 674 -31.80 -8.90 5.62
CA ALA A 674 -30.66 -9.84 5.53
C ALA A 674 -29.29 -9.25 5.92
N PHE A 675 -29.24 -7.96 6.28
CA PHE A 675 -28.01 -7.24 6.64
C PHE A 675 -26.90 -7.26 5.57
N THR A 676 -27.24 -7.49 4.30
CA THR A 676 -26.26 -7.50 3.19
C THR A 676 -25.59 -6.13 3.05
N GLU A 677 -24.26 -6.12 2.89
CA GLU A 677 -23.47 -4.92 2.62
C GLU A 677 -23.91 -4.19 1.34
N THR A 678 -23.84 -2.86 1.35
CA THR A 678 -24.33 -2.02 0.26
C THR A 678 -23.27 -1.17 -0.39
N ALA A 679 -22.58 -0.35 0.40
CA ALA A 679 -21.62 0.62 -0.06
C ALA A 679 -20.45 0.66 0.92
N ALA A 680 -19.32 1.18 0.45
CA ALA A 680 -18.15 1.35 1.29
C ALA A 680 -17.32 2.56 0.89
N GLN A 681 -16.52 3.05 1.82
CA GLN A 681 -15.59 4.14 1.62
C GLN A 681 -14.25 3.87 2.30
N MET A 682 -13.15 4.23 1.65
CA MET A 682 -11.80 4.21 2.25
C MET A 682 -10.97 5.38 1.74
N PRO A 683 -10.16 6.06 2.59
CA PRO A 683 -10.09 5.94 4.05
C PRO A 683 -11.44 6.27 4.73
N THR A 684 -11.57 5.92 6.00
CA THR A 684 -12.68 6.39 6.83
C THR A 684 -12.83 7.92 6.79
N GLY A 685 -14.06 8.39 6.70
CA GLY A 685 -14.44 9.80 6.84
C GLY A 685 -14.61 10.24 8.30
N LEU A 686 -14.34 9.35 9.26
CA LEU A 686 -14.40 9.68 10.68
C LEU A 686 -13.29 10.65 11.08
N ALA A 687 -13.57 11.43 12.14
CA ALA A 687 -12.57 12.27 12.78
C ALA A 687 -11.40 11.41 13.32
N PRO A 688 -10.16 11.95 13.34
CA PRO A 688 -8.97 11.17 13.72
C PRO A 688 -9.07 10.47 15.08
N ASP A 689 -9.71 11.09 16.07
CA ASP A 689 -9.93 10.52 17.40
C ASP A 689 -10.85 9.29 17.36
N LYS A 690 -11.93 9.35 16.57
CA LYS A 690 -12.87 8.25 16.35
C LYS A 690 -12.21 7.10 15.61
N ARG A 691 -11.39 7.40 14.58
CA ARG A 691 -10.59 6.41 13.86
C ARG A 691 -9.60 5.71 14.81
N ASP A 692 -8.88 6.47 15.62
CA ASP A 692 -7.88 5.91 16.53
C ASP A 692 -8.54 5.06 17.63
N GLN A 693 -9.77 5.39 18.05
CA GLN A 693 -10.58 4.53 18.92
C GLN A 693 -10.92 3.18 18.27
N LEU A 694 -11.31 3.17 16.99
CA LEU A 694 -11.58 1.92 16.25
C LEU A 694 -10.32 1.05 16.16
N ILE A 695 -9.18 1.64 15.78
CA ILE A 695 -7.90 0.94 15.70
C ILE A 695 -7.51 0.34 17.06
N CYS A 696 -7.68 1.12 18.14
CA CYS A 696 -7.39 0.68 19.49
C CYS A 696 -8.31 -0.47 19.93
N ALA A 697 -9.61 -0.38 19.65
CA ALA A 697 -10.59 -1.43 19.97
C ALA A 697 -10.30 -2.73 19.21
N ALA A 698 -10.03 -2.64 17.91
CA ALA A 698 -9.65 -3.78 17.09
C ALA A 698 -8.38 -4.45 17.64
N TYR A 699 -7.34 -3.66 17.90
CA TYR A 699 -6.06 -4.16 18.40
C TYR A 699 -6.20 -4.87 19.75
N HIS A 700 -6.92 -4.26 20.70
CA HIS A 700 -7.16 -4.86 22.01
C HIS A 700 -8.01 -6.12 21.94
N SER A 701 -9.02 -6.16 21.07
CA SER A 701 -9.87 -7.34 20.88
C SER A 701 -9.04 -8.52 20.34
N CYS A 702 -8.19 -8.28 19.33
CA CYS A 702 -7.27 -9.29 18.81
C CYS A 702 -6.30 -9.80 19.90
N LEU A 703 -5.63 -8.89 20.62
CA LEU A 703 -4.69 -9.27 21.67
C LEU A 703 -5.35 -10.03 22.83
N ALA A 704 -6.56 -9.65 23.21
CA ALA A 704 -7.33 -10.33 24.25
C ALA A 704 -7.61 -11.79 23.85
N CYS A 705 -8.01 -12.02 22.59
CA CYS A 705 -8.19 -13.37 22.06
C CYS A 705 -6.87 -14.16 21.90
N GLY A 706 -5.71 -13.53 22.07
CA GLY A 706 -4.39 -14.16 21.87
C GLY A 706 -3.86 -14.08 20.44
N LEU A 707 -4.50 -13.32 19.55
CA LEU A 707 -4.06 -13.09 18.17
C LEU A 707 -2.88 -12.11 18.15
N ARG A 708 -1.68 -12.62 17.83
CA ARG A 708 -0.42 -11.86 17.89
C ARG A 708 0.33 -11.77 16.57
N ASP A 709 0.08 -12.71 15.66
CA ASP A 709 0.78 -12.85 14.40
C ASP A 709 -0.23 -13.15 13.29
N GLY A 710 -0.47 -12.16 12.43
CA GLY A 710 -1.35 -12.33 11.28
C GLY A 710 -1.86 -11.01 10.71
N VAL A 711 -2.64 -11.13 9.64
CA VAL A 711 -3.53 -10.07 9.16
C VAL A 711 -4.93 -10.43 9.62
N PHE A 712 -5.61 -9.48 10.23
CA PHE A 712 -6.94 -9.67 10.80
C PHE A 712 -7.87 -8.58 10.31
N ASN A 713 -9.08 -8.95 9.93
CA ASN A 713 -10.13 -7.99 9.62
C ASN A 713 -11.12 -7.98 10.79
N VAL A 714 -11.36 -6.81 11.37
CA VAL A 714 -12.17 -6.66 12.58
C VAL A 714 -13.33 -5.71 12.28
N GLU A 715 -14.55 -6.21 12.44
CA GLU A 715 -15.76 -5.46 12.15
C GLU A 715 -16.30 -4.82 13.43
N LEU A 716 -16.57 -3.51 13.38
CA LEU A 716 -16.97 -2.72 14.54
C LEU A 716 -18.12 -1.76 14.23
N LYS A 717 -18.97 -1.52 15.22
CA LYS A 717 -19.88 -0.36 15.23
C LYS A 717 -19.26 0.78 16.03
N MET A 718 -19.20 1.96 15.44
CA MET A 718 -18.94 3.21 16.15
C MET A 718 -20.26 3.75 16.71
N THR A 719 -20.47 3.56 18.02
CA THR A 719 -21.67 4.02 18.73
C THR A 719 -21.46 5.43 19.33
N LEU A 720 -22.51 5.97 19.98
CA LEU A 720 -22.39 7.20 20.79
C LEU A 720 -21.48 7.02 22.01
N LEU A 721 -21.35 5.79 22.52
CA LEU A 721 -20.54 5.45 23.70
C LEU A 721 -19.13 4.95 23.35
N GLY A 722 -18.79 4.88 22.06
CA GLY A 722 -17.53 4.34 21.57
C GLY A 722 -17.68 3.08 20.71
N PRO A 723 -16.57 2.47 20.30
CA PRO A 723 -16.58 1.28 19.44
C PRO A 723 -17.12 0.04 20.16
N ARG A 724 -17.85 -0.80 19.43
CA ARG A 724 -18.34 -2.13 19.85
C ARG A 724 -18.00 -3.14 18.76
N LEU A 725 -17.49 -4.30 19.18
CA LEU A 725 -17.10 -5.37 18.26
C LEU A 725 -18.35 -6.03 17.66
N LEU A 726 -18.27 -6.44 16.40
CA LEU A 726 -19.25 -7.31 15.75
C LEU A 726 -18.68 -8.71 15.51
N GLU A 727 -17.44 -8.80 15.03
CA GLU A 727 -16.69 -10.05 14.83
C GLU A 727 -15.21 -9.79 14.51
N ILE A 728 -14.41 -10.85 14.63
CA ILE A 728 -12.99 -10.87 14.22
C ILE A 728 -12.82 -11.97 13.17
N ASN A 729 -12.58 -11.55 11.93
CA ASN A 729 -12.14 -12.44 10.87
C ASN A 729 -10.63 -12.68 11.02
N ALA A 730 -10.25 -13.91 11.38
CA ALA A 730 -8.86 -14.28 11.70
C ALA A 730 -7.94 -14.42 10.45
N ARG A 731 -8.18 -13.58 9.44
CA ARG A 731 -7.52 -13.54 8.13
C ARG A 731 -7.63 -12.13 7.53
N MET A 732 -7.00 -11.96 6.37
CA MET A 732 -7.16 -10.76 5.54
C MET A 732 -8.62 -10.50 5.16
N GLY A 733 -9.03 -9.22 5.16
CA GLY A 733 -10.33 -8.76 4.73
C GLY A 733 -10.69 -9.19 3.30
N GLY A 734 -11.98 -9.45 3.09
CA GLY A 734 -12.54 -9.88 1.81
C GLY A 734 -12.69 -8.75 0.79
N PHE A 735 -13.41 -9.07 -0.29
CA PHE A 735 -13.86 -8.10 -1.29
C PHE A 735 -12.76 -7.20 -1.88
N TYR A 736 -12.88 -5.89 -1.67
CA TYR A 736 -12.04 -4.84 -2.24
C TYR A 736 -10.96 -4.34 -1.26
N LEU A 737 -10.99 -4.75 0.01
CA LEU A 737 -10.18 -4.16 1.09
C LEU A 737 -8.69 -4.24 0.78
N ARG A 738 -8.17 -5.42 0.43
CA ARG A 738 -6.77 -5.60 0.00
C ARG A 738 -6.42 -4.66 -1.16
N ASP A 739 -7.26 -4.60 -2.18
CA ASP A 739 -6.98 -3.81 -3.37
C ASP A 739 -6.95 -2.31 -3.04
N TRP A 740 -7.95 -1.82 -2.30
CA TRP A 740 -8.00 -0.42 -1.90
C TRP A 740 -6.84 -0.05 -0.98
N ILE A 741 -6.46 -0.90 -0.04
CA ILE A 741 -5.31 -0.66 0.84
C ILE A 741 -4.03 -0.53 0.01
N LEU A 742 -3.85 -1.42 -0.98
CA LEU A 742 -2.72 -1.36 -1.90
C LEU A 742 -2.73 -0.08 -2.75
N GLN A 743 -3.88 0.32 -3.28
CA GLN A 743 -4.01 1.50 -4.15
C GLN A 743 -3.91 2.83 -3.41
N LEU A 744 -4.39 2.90 -2.15
CA LEU A 744 -4.44 4.12 -1.34
C LEU A 744 -3.17 4.31 -0.51
N TYR A 745 -2.63 3.24 0.06
CA TYR A 745 -1.50 3.34 1.00
C TYR A 745 -0.20 2.75 0.42
N GLY A 746 -0.25 2.08 -0.73
CA GLY A 746 0.91 1.38 -1.28
C GLY A 746 1.35 0.19 -0.42
N VAL A 747 0.44 -0.36 0.39
CA VAL A 747 0.69 -1.47 1.31
C VAL A 747 0.08 -2.75 0.74
N ASP A 748 0.91 -3.75 0.50
CA ASP A 748 0.47 -5.08 0.07
C ASP A 748 0.27 -5.99 1.29
N ILE A 749 -0.94 -5.97 1.85
CA ILE A 749 -1.28 -6.78 3.03
C ILE A 749 -1.26 -8.28 2.74
N LEU A 750 -1.38 -8.69 1.47
CA LEU A 750 -1.24 -10.10 1.09
C LEU A 750 0.23 -10.55 1.21
N LEU A 751 1.17 -9.75 0.68
CA LEU A 751 2.60 -9.99 0.89
C LEU A 751 2.93 -10.00 2.39
N ALA A 752 2.35 -9.09 3.16
CA ALA A 752 2.54 -9.05 4.61
C ALA A 752 2.05 -10.34 5.30
N ALA A 753 0.88 -10.87 4.92
CA ALA A 753 0.38 -12.14 5.45
C ALA A 753 1.36 -13.31 5.20
N PHE A 754 1.90 -13.41 3.99
CA PHE A 754 2.93 -14.41 3.67
C PHE A 754 4.22 -14.21 4.47
N MET A 755 4.67 -12.96 4.63
CA MET A 755 5.86 -12.64 5.42
C MET A 755 5.69 -13.07 6.88
N VAL A 756 4.54 -12.73 7.50
CA VAL A 756 4.22 -13.10 8.88
C VAL A 756 4.20 -14.61 9.04
N ALA A 757 3.52 -15.33 8.14
CA ALA A 757 3.49 -16.81 8.14
C ALA A 757 4.90 -17.42 8.06
N CYS A 758 5.82 -16.77 7.34
CA CYS A 758 7.22 -17.18 7.22
C CYS A 758 8.12 -16.68 8.37
N GLY A 759 7.56 -16.07 9.41
CA GLY A 759 8.32 -15.50 10.54
C GLY A 759 9.15 -14.26 10.19
N LEU A 760 8.83 -13.59 9.09
CA LEU A 760 9.49 -12.36 8.66
C LEU A 760 8.65 -11.14 9.06
N PRO A 761 9.19 -10.17 9.81
CA PRO A 761 8.46 -8.96 10.14
C PRO A 761 8.24 -8.12 8.88
N PRO A 762 6.99 -7.88 8.47
CA PRO A 762 6.70 -6.94 7.40
C PRO A 762 7.14 -5.54 7.82
N ARG A 763 7.70 -4.78 6.88
CA ARG A 763 8.08 -3.39 7.07
C ARG A 763 7.13 -2.55 6.28
N LEU A 764 6.19 -1.95 6.98
CA LEU A 764 5.26 -1.00 6.41
C LEU A 764 5.74 0.43 6.70
N PRO A 765 5.48 1.40 5.80
CA PRO A 765 5.41 2.78 6.22
C PRO A 765 4.40 2.87 7.38
N SER A 766 4.73 3.57 8.47
CA SER A 766 3.86 3.61 9.66
C SER A 766 2.42 3.94 9.26
N ALA A 767 1.46 3.08 9.62
CA ALA A 767 0.06 3.17 9.19
C ALA A 767 -0.65 4.48 9.59
N THR A 768 -0.07 5.27 10.49
CA THR A 768 -0.56 6.60 10.89
C THR A 768 0.17 7.77 10.22
N GLY A 769 1.21 7.50 9.41
CA GLY A 769 2.16 8.52 8.94
C GLY A 769 2.09 8.86 7.45
N LEU A 770 1.46 8.03 6.62
CA LEU A 770 1.25 8.36 5.20
C LEU A 770 -0.18 8.84 4.96
N PRO A 771 -0.37 10.02 4.33
CA PRO A 771 -1.68 10.40 3.87
C PRO A 771 -2.16 9.41 2.80
N PRO A 772 -3.43 8.97 2.83
CA PRO A 772 -4.00 8.14 1.79
C PRO A 772 -3.92 8.86 0.44
N GLN A 773 -3.66 8.10 -0.63
CA GLN A 773 -3.48 8.64 -1.98
C GLN A 773 -4.81 8.99 -2.69
N GLY A 774 -5.78 9.52 -1.97
CA GLY A 774 -7.14 9.78 -2.43
C GLY A 774 -8.18 8.98 -1.63
N HIS A 775 -9.36 8.84 -2.22
CA HIS A 775 -10.53 8.23 -1.60
C HIS A 775 -11.23 7.32 -2.60
N TYR A 776 -11.56 6.11 -2.16
CA TYR A 776 -12.48 5.22 -2.84
C TYR A 776 -13.87 5.34 -2.23
N ALA A 777 -14.88 5.36 -3.10
CA ALA A 777 -16.25 5.01 -2.75
C ALA A 777 -16.69 3.84 -3.65
N GLY A 778 -17.42 2.87 -3.11
CA GLY A 778 -17.89 1.71 -3.86
C GLY A 778 -19.29 1.24 -3.45
N ILE A 779 -19.88 0.41 -4.30
CA ILE A 779 -21.13 -0.32 -4.03
C ILE A 779 -21.00 -1.81 -4.33
N MET A 780 -21.81 -2.61 -3.65
CA MET A 780 -21.97 -4.04 -3.86
C MET A 780 -23.10 -4.32 -4.85
N CYS A 781 -22.75 -4.81 -6.03
CA CYS A 781 -23.72 -5.23 -7.03
C CYS A 781 -24.28 -6.61 -6.69
N VAL A 782 -25.53 -6.65 -6.24
CA VAL A 782 -26.29 -7.88 -6.00
C VAL A 782 -27.15 -8.28 -7.20
N VAL A 783 -27.22 -9.57 -7.54
CA VAL A 783 -27.92 -10.04 -8.76
C VAL A 783 -29.43 -9.78 -8.66
N SER A 784 -30.04 -9.94 -7.48
CA SER A 784 -31.49 -9.80 -7.31
C SER A 784 -32.01 -8.40 -7.69
N GLN A 785 -31.18 -7.36 -7.48
CA GLN A 785 -31.52 -5.97 -7.82
C GLN A 785 -30.99 -5.55 -9.19
N HIS A 786 -29.83 -6.07 -9.59
CA HIS A 786 -29.11 -5.56 -10.77
C HIS A 786 -29.18 -6.47 -11.99
N ARG A 787 -29.91 -7.58 -11.97
CA ARG A 787 -29.98 -8.55 -13.09
C ARG A 787 -30.21 -7.88 -14.45
N GLN A 788 -31.13 -6.91 -14.54
CA GLN A 788 -31.38 -6.22 -15.80
C GLN A 788 -30.14 -5.44 -16.28
N ALA A 789 -29.50 -4.67 -15.40
CA ALA A 789 -28.30 -3.92 -15.72
C ALA A 789 -27.13 -4.85 -16.05
N LEU A 790 -26.91 -5.90 -15.26
CA LEU A 790 -25.87 -6.92 -15.48
C LEU A 790 -26.07 -7.72 -16.79
N ASN A 791 -27.28 -7.75 -17.34
CA ASN A 791 -27.54 -8.31 -18.67
C ASN A 791 -27.46 -7.28 -19.81
N THR A 792 -27.35 -5.99 -19.51
CA THR A 792 -27.44 -4.90 -20.50
C THR A 792 -26.35 -3.83 -20.30
N THR A 793 -26.65 -2.77 -19.57
CA THR A 793 -25.84 -1.56 -19.43
C THR A 793 -24.59 -1.75 -18.58
N ALA A 794 -24.62 -2.69 -17.63
CA ALA A 794 -23.55 -3.05 -16.70
C ALA A 794 -23.07 -4.49 -16.93
N HIS A 795 -23.14 -5.00 -18.16
CA HIS A 795 -22.71 -6.36 -18.48
C HIS A 795 -21.25 -6.63 -18.04
N PRO A 796 -20.89 -7.83 -17.50
CA PRO A 796 -19.55 -8.10 -16.96
C PRO A 796 -18.40 -7.71 -17.90
N LYS A 797 -18.50 -8.05 -19.19
CA LYS A 797 -17.53 -7.61 -20.22
C LYS A 797 -17.35 -6.09 -20.29
N ARG A 798 -18.43 -5.32 -20.14
CA ARG A 798 -18.39 -3.86 -20.14
C ARG A 798 -17.80 -3.31 -18.83
N LEU A 799 -18.11 -3.92 -17.68
CA LEU A 799 -17.49 -3.56 -16.41
C LEU A 799 -15.98 -3.80 -16.43
N ARG A 800 -15.52 -4.96 -16.91
CA ARG A 800 -14.09 -5.25 -17.11
C ARG A 800 -13.43 -4.26 -18.08
N TRP A 801 -14.11 -3.88 -19.15
CA TRP A 801 -13.60 -2.85 -20.08
C TRP A 801 -13.48 -1.47 -19.40
N LEU A 802 -14.48 -1.05 -18.62
CA LEU A 802 -14.44 0.21 -17.87
C LEU A 802 -13.33 0.20 -16.80
N HIS A 803 -13.11 -0.94 -16.16
CA HIS A 803 -11.98 -1.17 -15.26
C HIS A 803 -10.64 -0.96 -15.96
N GLN A 804 -10.44 -1.59 -17.12
CA GLN A 804 -9.22 -1.44 -17.93
C GLN A 804 -9.00 0.01 -18.41
N LYS A 805 -10.06 0.78 -18.60
CA LYS A 805 -9.99 2.22 -18.93
C LYS A 805 -9.78 3.13 -17.72
N GLY A 806 -9.76 2.58 -16.50
CA GLY A 806 -9.62 3.35 -15.26
C GLY A 806 -10.83 4.22 -14.92
N VAL A 807 -11.99 3.95 -15.54
CA VAL A 807 -13.24 4.69 -15.26
C VAL A 807 -13.82 4.29 -13.90
N LEU A 808 -13.71 2.99 -13.59
CA LEU A 808 -14.09 2.39 -12.31
C LEU A 808 -13.04 1.36 -11.91
N ARG A 809 -13.12 0.88 -10.66
CA ARG A 809 -12.46 -0.33 -10.20
C ARG A 809 -13.53 -1.41 -10.01
N LEU A 810 -13.18 -2.65 -10.33
CA LEU A 810 -14.09 -3.80 -10.31
C LEU A 810 -13.40 -4.90 -9.51
N ASN A 811 -14.12 -5.45 -8.54
CA ASN A 811 -13.73 -6.67 -7.83
C ASN A 811 -14.85 -7.69 -8.03
N GLU A 812 -14.60 -8.70 -8.88
CA GLU A 812 -15.55 -9.79 -9.13
C GLU A 812 -15.46 -10.81 -7.99
N LEU A 813 -16.62 -11.20 -7.46
CA LEU A 813 -16.72 -12.10 -6.31
C LEU A 813 -17.18 -13.48 -6.77
N GLU A 814 -18.18 -13.48 -7.64
CA GLU A 814 -18.76 -14.67 -8.26
C GLU A 814 -18.48 -14.72 -9.77
N GLU A 815 -18.35 -15.93 -10.31
CA GLU A 815 -18.19 -16.13 -11.76
C GLU A 815 -19.56 -16.06 -12.48
N GLU A 816 -20.61 -16.57 -11.82
CA GLU A 816 -21.94 -16.71 -12.39
C GLU A 816 -22.95 -15.71 -11.80
N LEU A 817 -23.98 -15.37 -12.60
CA LEU A 817 -25.07 -14.49 -12.17
C LEU A 817 -26.16 -15.28 -11.44
N ILE A 818 -25.82 -15.80 -10.27
CA ILE A 818 -26.71 -16.59 -9.42
C ILE A 818 -27.61 -15.66 -8.60
N SER A 819 -28.89 -16.02 -8.48
CA SER A 819 -29.83 -15.37 -7.57
C SER A 819 -30.41 -16.44 -6.67
N GLY A 820 -30.05 -16.39 -5.39
CA GLY A 820 -30.55 -17.30 -4.35
C GLY A 820 -31.55 -16.61 -3.41
N GLU A 821 -32.06 -17.40 -2.46
CA GLU A 821 -32.83 -16.88 -1.32
C GLU A 821 -31.95 -16.03 -0.39
N TYR A 822 -30.72 -16.48 -0.16
CA TYR A 822 -29.67 -15.73 0.51
C TYR A 822 -28.95 -14.88 -0.55
N GLU A 823 -28.97 -13.56 -0.37
CA GLU A 823 -28.46 -12.62 -1.35
C GLU A 823 -27.00 -12.27 -1.06
N GLU A 824 -26.11 -12.71 -1.96
CA GLU A 824 -24.70 -12.35 -1.94
C GLU A 824 -24.33 -11.35 -3.05
N PRO A 825 -23.28 -10.55 -2.82
CA PRO A 825 -22.78 -9.63 -3.82
C PRO A 825 -22.07 -10.38 -4.95
N TYR A 826 -22.44 -10.09 -6.20
CA TYR A 826 -21.75 -10.61 -7.39
C TYR A 826 -20.41 -9.92 -7.62
N CYS A 827 -20.38 -8.59 -7.45
CA CYS A 827 -19.15 -7.81 -7.59
C CYS A 827 -19.22 -6.51 -6.79
N ASN A 828 -18.05 -5.93 -6.49
CA ASN A 828 -17.93 -4.53 -6.06
C ASN A 828 -17.53 -3.66 -7.25
N ILE A 829 -18.17 -2.50 -7.38
CA ILE A 829 -17.69 -1.42 -8.26
C ILE A 829 -17.34 -0.19 -7.44
N SER A 830 -16.27 0.49 -7.80
CA SER A 830 -15.81 1.66 -7.07
C SER A 830 -15.14 2.72 -7.95
N VAL A 831 -15.09 3.94 -7.43
CA VAL A 831 -14.45 5.09 -8.07
C VAL A 831 -13.45 5.71 -7.10
N ARG A 832 -12.28 6.08 -7.63
CA ARG A 832 -11.26 6.85 -6.91
C ARG A 832 -11.32 8.31 -7.28
N ASP A 833 -11.19 9.18 -6.29
CA ASP A 833 -10.92 10.60 -6.48
C ASP A 833 -9.94 11.13 -5.42
N SER A 834 -9.48 12.36 -5.58
CA SER A 834 -8.70 13.10 -4.59
C SER A 834 -9.53 13.45 -3.34
N ARG A 835 -10.83 13.72 -3.52
CA ARG A 835 -11.77 14.07 -2.45
C ARG A 835 -12.86 13.02 -2.29
N ALA A 836 -13.24 12.72 -1.04
CA ALA A 836 -14.31 11.76 -0.74
C ALA A 836 -15.65 12.13 -1.40
N ASP A 837 -16.07 13.40 -1.28
CA ASP A 837 -17.30 13.90 -1.92
C ASP A 837 -17.35 13.65 -3.42
N ASP A 838 -16.25 13.96 -4.11
CA ASP A 838 -16.15 13.83 -5.57
C ASP A 838 -16.18 12.34 -5.97
N ALA A 839 -15.51 11.47 -5.20
CA ALA A 839 -15.59 10.02 -5.41
C ALA A 839 -17.04 9.51 -5.28
N ARG A 840 -17.77 9.95 -4.24
CA ARG A 840 -19.19 9.59 -4.02
C ARG A 840 -20.09 10.10 -5.14
N GLN A 841 -19.97 11.36 -5.53
CA GLN A 841 -20.80 11.96 -6.59
C GLN A 841 -20.53 11.29 -7.95
N ARG A 842 -19.26 11.05 -8.28
CA ARG A 842 -18.88 10.35 -9.52
C ARG A 842 -19.38 8.92 -9.54
N LEU A 843 -19.30 8.20 -8.42
CA LEU A 843 -19.86 6.86 -8.30
C LEU A 843 -21.38 6.87 -8.50
N LEU A 844 -22.11 7.80 -7.87
CA LEU A 844 -23.55 7.92 -8.04
C LEU A 844 -23.93 8.17 -9.50
N ALA A 845 -23.27 9.13 -10.16
CA ALA A 845 -23.50 9.43 -11.57
C ALA A 845 -23.19 8.23 -12.47
N LEU A 846 -22.10 7.51 -12.20
CA LEU A 846 -21.75 6.29 -12.91
C LEU A 846 -22.82 5.21 -12.73
N CYS A 847 -23.28 4.98 -11.49
CA CYS A 847 -24.33 4.00 -11.19
C CYS A 847 -25.66 4.33 -11.86
N GLN A 848 -26.04 5.61 -11.92
CA GLN A 848 -27.20 6.08 -12.68
C GLN A 848 -27.05 5.78 -14.17
N GLY A 849 -25.90 6.09 -14.76
CA GLY A 849 -25.62 5.82 -16.19
C GLY A 849 -25.55 4.32 -16.53
N LEU A 850 -25.15 3.48 -15.58
CA LEU A 850 -25.10 2.03 -15.73
C LEU A 850 -26.40 1.32 -15.34
N GLY A 851 -27.40 2.03 -14.82
CA GLY A 851 -28.66 1.44 -14.34
C GLY A 851 -28.51 0.61 -13.06
N LEU A 852 -27.46 0.87 -12.27
CA LEU A 852 -27.20 0.23 -10.97
C LEU A 852 -27.82 1.03 -9.79
N HIS A 853 -28.31 2.23 -10.07
CA HIS A 853 -29.11 3.00 -9.12
C HIS A 853 -30.60 2.74 -9.39
N CYS A 854 -31.27 2.02 -8.48
CA CYS A 854 -32.65 1.54 -8.65
C CYS A 854 -33.53 1.89 -7.44
N PRO A 855 -33.76 3.17 -7.12
CA PRO A 855 -34.54 3.56 -5.95
C PRO A 855 -36.03 3.16 -6.10
N PRO A 856 -36.73 2.83 -5.00
CA PRO A 856 -36.22 2.76 -3.63
C PRO A 856 -35.52 1.42 -3.30
N ARG A 857 -35.51 0.45 -4.23
CA ARG A 857 -35.06 -0.93 -3.97
C ARG A 857 -33.55 -1.03 -3.71
N TYR A 858 -32.77 -0.23 -4.44
CA TYR A 858 -31.34 -0.11 -4.30
C TYR A 858 -30.92 1.36 -4.52
N ASP A 859 -30.97 2.14 -3.45
CA ASP A 859 -30.73 3.60 -3.49
C ASP A 859 -29.27 3.92 -3.12
N VAL A 860 -28.43 3.96 -4.16
CA VAL A 860 -27.01 4.38 -4.05
C VAL A 860 -26.87 5.76 -3.40
N GLY A 861 -27.78 6.72 -3.67
CA GLY A 861 -27.69 8.06 -3.07
C GLY A 861 -27.90 8.02 -1.56
N TYR A 862 -28.88 7.22 -1.11
CA TYR A 862 -29.10 6.96 0.32
C TYR A 862 -27.88 6.28 0.96
N PHE A 863 -27.33 5.23 0.34
CA PHE A 863 -26.17 4.51 0.90
C PHE A 863 -24.96 5.43 1.08
N LEU A 864 -24.63 6.22 0.04
CA LEU A 864 -23.49 7.13 0.07
C LEU A 864 -23.67 8.32 1.01
N SER A 865 -24.91 8.69 1.35
CA SER A 865 -25.18 9.82 2.26
C SER A 865 -24.83 9.53 3.73
N HIS A 866 -24.55 8.28 4.08
CA HIS A 866 -24.12 7.87 5.42
C HIS A 866 -22.63 8.11 5.68
N PHE A 867 -21.85 8.30 4.62
CA PHE A 867 -20.45 8.65 4.73
C PHE A 867 -20.29 10.13 5.07
N LYS A 868 -19.39 10.42 6.02
CA LYS A 868 -19.10 11.78 6.46
C LYS A 868 -18.07 12.46 5.58
#